data_AF-A0A812QZI0-F1
#
_entry.id   AF-A0A812QZI0-F1
#
_cell.length_a   1.000
_cell.length_b   1.000
_cell.length_c   1.000
_cell.angle_alpha   90.00
_cell.angle_beta   90.00
_cell.angle_gamma   90.00
#
_symmetry.space_group_name_H-M   'P 1'
#
loop_
_entity.id
_entity.type
_entity.pdbx_description
1 polymer ?
#
loop_
_entity_poly.entity_id
_entity_poly.type
_entity_poly.pdbx_seq_one_letter_code
_entity_poly.pdbx_strand_id
1 'polypeptide(L)'
;MSLSHEVKVQLQSFLEEAADGEKMVKVVEATLDLLRKNHLLSTMKLEPKLVGVHPSNRDGYGVNPQDVLDLVDSIIDVGFVKGRVHAVGVEVESQHVRDWNSNLFASANGGLGSMEPDLLKVTSICGSHTNSALRLFRDAVPHSNELVCTGGRLSMEMLKNRDPAFHEAATEGLSWDVISAAVAREVPEILELVSRSGNTSLQRGEHELQVLRRIHGLYCKMQASGQTPSFASLKKQILASKPKCGVSVPHMYSYCLKCSGGQEAVHLKETELFVRACCPSSRQLGPDLWQALSMEIKGHGSEAVACFRNGLVKSAYVRQNVSVGDCRKLAANFTKVKEADEIMLAVRAMLTEQLGEWKDAGLVKALATMDMCMCSMVLGLKQKGEKDYRTLQAVAHDFCLVAQELTGRTLPLKWQGFAEATAAPAAAKASSSSAPVLLELDEHGAIKNPVGLLESRGYALGSNVRRRADKTTGKIQDVKGGLVYIQLDSGDVAKESIDKILGNEWAVFTPKSEAEVLEDLSIYSPSTNVELQAFMLQAEIARQLQKLFDEQSSGIDKLALQTKPQKQLQASQDIPKGKVTLVPLTSKILHKGSSQASWFEATTDWTMDARKFYLSSSCVLPKEDDDKIKPLIVPFFFVNYTEDEDEANVKLQPMQAEKSSSIKIPVFKSTKKIAAGEVVLCYKAKDLKAPPLHLSPSAAKRSSSGGVAVAAKKKAKK
;
A
#
# COMPACT_ATOMS: atom_id res chain seq x y z
N MET A 1 -44.94 6.49 -7.08
CA MET A 1 -45.73 6.36 -5.83
C MET A 1 -44.82 6.71 -4.65
N SER A 2 -45.36 7.21 -3.56
CA SER A 2 -44.63 7.42 -2.30
C SER A 2 -44.95 6.29 -1.32
N LEU A 3 -44.02 5.92 -0.45
CA LEU A 3 -44.24 4.91 0.59
C LEU A 3 -45.29 5.37 1.60
N SER A 4 -46.14 4.44 2.07
CA SER A 4 -47.07 4.72 3.17
C SER A 4 -46.31 5.03 4.47
N HIS A 5 -46.92 5.80 5.36
CA HIS A 5 -46.33 6.14 6.65
C HIS A 5 -45.99 4.89 7.48
N GLU A 6 -46.88 3.90 7.48
CA GLU A 6 -46.70 2.62 8.17
C GLU A 6 -45.48 1.85 7.67
N VAL A 7 -45.28 1.78 6.35
CA VAL A 7 -44.10 1.14 5.76
C VAL A 7 -42.83 1.90 6.13
N LYS A 8 -42.83 3.24 6.09
CA LYS A 8 -41.66 4.05 6.51
C LYS A 8 -41.28 3.78 7.97
N VAL A 9 -42.25 3.75 8.89
CA VAL A 9 -42.02 3.48 10.31
C VAL A 9 -41.45 2.07 10.52
N GLN A 10 -41.95 1.06 9.82
CA GLN A 10 -41.44 -0.31 9.93
C GLN A 10 -40.04 -0.48 9.33
N LEU A 11 -39.75 0.14 8.17
CA LEU A 11 -38.40 0.14 7.60
C LEU A 11 -37.39 0.86 8.52
N GLN A 12 -37.80 1.97 9.14
CA GLN A 12 -36.99 2.68 10.13
C GLN A 12 -36.73 1.80 11.37
N SER A 13 -37.73 1.08 11.87
CA SER A 13 -37.57 0.13 12.98
C SER A 13 -36.60 -1.02 12.64
N PHE A 14 -36.58 -1.50 11.39
CA PHE A 14 -35.58 -2.47 10.94
C PHE A 14 -34.17 -1.89 10.87
N LEU A 15 -34.01 -0.64 10.41
CA LEU A 15 -32.71 0.05 10.47
C LEU A 15 -32.22 0.22 11.91
N GLU A 16 -33.12 0.44 12.87
CA GLU A 16 -32.81 0.51 14.30
C GLU A 16 -32.46 -0.86 14.90
N GLU A 17 -33.17 -1.94 14.59
CA GLU A 17 -32.78 -3.30 15.05
C GLU A 17 -31.41 -3.70 14.49
N ALA A 18 -31.10 -3.32 13.25
CA ALA A 18 -29.81 -3.59 12.62
C ALA A 18 -28.73 -2.53 12.88
N ALA A 19 -29.01 -1.44 13.60
CA ALA A 19 -28.07 -0.33 13.82
C ALA A 19 -26.78 -0.78 14.53
N ASP A 20 -26.87 -1.85 15.32
CA ASP A 20 -25.73 -2.45 16.03
C ASP A 20 -25.01 -3.55 15.22
N GLY A 21 -25.44 -3.83 13.99
CA GLY A 21 -24.92 -4.92 13.15
C GLY A 21 -25.31 -6.33 13.59
N GLU A 22 -26.04 -6.47 14.69
CA GLU A 22 -26.61 -7.75 15.13
C GLU A 22 -27.79 -8.17 14.26
N LYS A 23 -27.98 -9.49 14.12
CA LYS A 23 -29.11 -10.11 13.39
C LYS A 23 -29.31 -9.62 11.94
N MET A 24 -28.35 -8.90 11.35
CA MET A 24 -28.45 -8.23 10.05
C MET A 24 -29.13 -9.07 8.96
N VAL A 25 -28.74 -10.34 8.82
CA VAL A 25 -29.35 -11.27 7.85
C VAL A 25 -30.86 -11.46 8.09
N LYS A 26 -31.26 -11.71 9.35
CA LYS A 26 -32.68 -11.85 9.74
C LYS A 26 -33.47 -10.56 9.49
N VAL A 27 -32.88 -9.41 9.76
CA VAL A 27 -33.52 -8.10 9.53
C VAL A 27 -33.70 -7.85 8.03
N VAL A 28 -32.73 -8.24 7.20
CA VAL A 28 -32.87 -8.14 5.73
C VAL A 28 -33.94 -9.08 5.19
N GLU A 29 -34.03 -10.32 5.63
CA GLU A 29 -35.15 -11.21 5.24
C GLU A 29 -36.51 -10.59 5.61
N ALA A 30 -36.65 -10.10 6.85
CA ALA A 30 -37.87 -9.41 7.30
C ALA A 30 -38.18 -8.14 6.49
N THR A 31 -37.16 -7.41 6.06
CA THR A 31 -37.26 -6.24 5.19
C THR A 31 -37.77 -6.62 3.80
N LEU A 32 -37.16 -7.61 3.16
CA LEU A 32 -37.56 -8.06 1.82
C LEU A 32 -38.99 -8.63 1.84
N ASP A 33 -39.36 -9.36 2.88
CA ASP A 33 -40.74 -9.83 3.11
C ASP A 33 -41.74 -8.68 3.30
N LEU A 34 -41.38 -7.63 4.05
CA LEU A 34 -42.23 -6.46 4.22
C LEU A 34 -42.46 -5.74 2.88
N LEU A 35 -41.39 -5.54 2.11
CA LEU A 35 -41.48 -4.91 0.79
C LEU A 35 -42.34 -5.76 -0.16
N ARG A 36 -42.19 -7.09 -0.14
CA ARG A 36 -42.98 -8.02 -0.97
C ARG A 36 -44.47 -7.95 -0.62
N LYS A 37 -44.81 -7.93 0.68
CA LYS A 37 -46.19 -7.80 1.19
C LYS A 37 -46.87 -6.48 0.79
N ASN A 38 -46.09 -5.41 0.60
CA ASN A 38 -46.59 -4.09 0.23
C ASN A 38 -46.45 -3.79 -1.28
N HIS A 39 -46.17 -4.79 -2.12
CA HIS A 39 -45.94 -4.65 -3.56
C HIS A 39 -44.79 -3.68 -3.93
N LEU A 40 -43.83 -3.49 -3.02
CA LEU A 40 -42.61 -2.69 -3.19
C LEU A 40 -41.38 -3.53 -3.56
N LEU A 41 -41.54 -4.86 -3.60
CA LEU A 41 -40.59 -5.81 -4.14
C LEU A 41 -41.34 -6.78 -5.08
N SER A 42 -40.78 -7.01 -6.27
CA SER A 42 -41.34 -7.91 -7.28
C SER A 42 -40.25 -8.76 -7.92
N THR A 43 -40.58 -9.98 -8.37
CA THR A 43 -39.60 -10.86 -9.02
C THR A 43 -39.67 -10.70 -10.54
N MET A 44 -38.54 -10.44 -11.20
CA MET A 44 -38.44 -10.23 -12.65
C MET A 44 -37.31 -11.07 -13.26
N LYS A 45 -37.54 -11.71 -14.41
CA LYS A 45 -36.44 -12.30 -15.21
C LYS A 45 -35.84 -11.22 -16.11
N LEU A 46 -34.54 -10.96 -15.99
CA LEU A 46 -33.87 -9.85 -16.68
C LEU A 46 -32.55 -10.29 -17.33
N GLU A 47 -32.42 -10.03 -18.63
CA GLU A 47 -31.18 -10.19 -19.38
C GLU A 47 -30.02 -9.37 -18.77
N PRO A 48 -28.76 -9.84 -18.86
CA PRO A 48 -27.62 -9.16 -18.22
C PRO A 48 -27.38 -7.70 -18.66
N LYS A 49 -27.82 -7.27 -19.87
CA LYS A 49 -27.72 -5.87 -20.32
C LYS A 49 -28.63 -4.91 -19.55
N LEU A 50 -29.80 -5.38 -19.10
CA LEU A 50 -30.84 -4.54 -18.49
C LEU A 50 -30.54 -4.19 -17.01
N VAL A 51 -29.51 -4.84 -16.44
CA VAL A 51 -29.14 -4.75 -15.03
C VAL A 51 -27.76 -4.13 -14.86
N GLY A 52 -27.71 -2.96 -14.25
CA GLY A 52 -26.47 -2.28 -13.85
C GLY A 52 -26.03 -2.66 -12.45
N VAL A 53 -25.27 -1.79 -11.79
CA VAL A 53 -24.81 -1.91 -10.40
C VAL A 53 -25.30 -0.69 -9.63
N HIS A 54 -25.93 -0.88 -8.46
CA HIS A 54 -26.48 0.23 -7.69
C HIS A 54 -25.35 0.96 -6.94
N PRO A 55 -25.34 2.30 -6.80
CA PRO A 55 -24.26 3.01 -6.13
C PRO A 55 -24.02 2.57 -4.67
N SER A 56 -25.04 2.12 -3.94
CA SER A 56 -24.87 1.56 -2.59
C SER A 56 -24.26 0.14 -2.55
N ASN A 57 -24.00 -0.49 -3.70
CA ASN A 57 -23.42 -1.83 -3.76
C ASN A 57 -22.02 -1.84 -3.13
N ARG A 58 -21.80 -2.75 -2.17
CA ARG A 58 -20.53 -2.89 -1.44
C ARG A 58 -20.07 -1.57 -0.82
N ASP A 59 -20.94 -0.90 -0.07
CA ASP A 59 -20.64 0.36 0.64
C ASP A 59 -20.15 1.49 -0.31
N GLY A 60 -20.50 1.46 -1.59
CA GLY A 60 -20.01 2.41 -2.60
C GLY A 60 -18.83 1.91 -3.45
N TYR A 61 -18.30 0.72 -3.16
CA TYR A 61 -17.15 0.13 -3.86
C TYR A 61 -17.52 -0.48 -5.23
N GLY A 62 -18.78 -0.91 -5.42
CA GLY A 62 -19.25 -1.54 -6.67
C GLY A 62 -18.57 -2.88 -6.98
N VAL A 63 -18.31 -3.12 -8.27
CA VAL A 63 -17.80 -4.39 -8.81
C VAL A 63 -16.35 -4.25 -9.27
N ASN A 64 -15.51 -5.25 -8.95
CA ASN A 64 -14.12 -5.31 -9.38
C ASN A 64 -14.01 -6.10 -10.70
N PRO A 65 -13.46 -5.54 -11.79
CA PRO A 65 -13.38 -6.23 -13.09
C PRO A 65 -12.55 -7.52 -13.06
N GLN A 66 -11.43 -7.53 -12.34
CA GLN A 66 -10.61 -8.74 -12.21
C GLN A 66 -11.36 -9.83 -11.45
N ASP A 67 -12.11 -9.48 -10.40
CA ASP A 67 -12.93 -10.44 -9.67
C ASP A 67 -14.03 -11.08 -10.56
N VAL A 68 -14.50 -10.38 -11.59
CA VAL A 68 -15.49 -10.91 -12.55
C VAL A 68 -14.85 -11.90 -13.51
N LEU A 69 -13.65 -11.60 -14.02
CA LEU A 69 -12.87 -12.53 -14.85
C LEU A 69 -12.52 -13.80 -14.06
N ASP A 70 -11.97 -13.66 -12.85
CA ASP A 70 -11.69 -14.78 -11.95
C ASP A 70 -12.97 -15.58 -11.61
N LEU A 71 -14.15 -14.95 -11.63
CA LEU A 71 -15.43 -15.61 -11.34
C LEU A 71 -15.91 -16.45 -12.53
N VAL A 72 -15.62 -16.06 -13.78
CA VAL A 72 -15.86 -16.91 -14.95
C VAL A 72 -15.14 -18.24 -14.76
N ASP A 73 -13.83 -18.20 -14.50
CA ASP A 73 -13.02 -19.42 -14.29
C ASP A 73 -13.52 -20.24 -13.11
N SER A 74 -13.78 -19.59 -11.98
CA SER A 74 -14.33 -20.25 -10.78
C SER A 74 -15.65 -21.00 -11.07
N ILE A 75 -16.53 -20.45 -11.90
CA ILE A 75 -17.81 -21.10 -12.28
C ILE A 75 -17.57 -22.24 -13.27
N ILE A 76 -16.68 -22.08 -14.24
CA ILE A 76 -16.36 -23.12 -15.24
C ILE A 76 -15.67 -24.34 -14.61
N ASP A 77 -14.96 -24.17 -13.51
CA ASP A 77 -14.34 -25.26 -12.76
C ASP A 77 -15.34 -26.05 -11.90
N VAL A 78 -16.29 -25.36 -11.23
CA VAL A 78 -17.21 -25.99 -10.25
C VAL A 78 -18.62 -26.28 -10.76
N GLY A 79 -19.01 -25.70 -11.89
CA GLY A 79 -20.36 -25.74 -12.45
C GLY A 79 -21.30 -24.65 -11.92
N PHE A 80 -22.08 -24.05 -12.80
CA PHE A 80 -23.08 -23.03 -12.49
C PHE A 80 -24.35 -23.65 -11.89
N VAL A 81 -24.83 -23.08 -10.79
CA VAL A 81 -26.09 -23.47 -10.15
C VAL A 81 -26.98 -22.26 -9.97
N LYS A 82 -27.99 -22.11 -10.85
CA LYS A 82 -28.94 -20.99 -10.87
C LYS A 82 -29.54 -20.69 -9.50
N GLY A 83 -29.94 -21.72 -8.75
CA GLY A 83 -30.50 -21.60 -7.40
C GLY A 83 -29.52 -21.15 -6.29
N ARG A 84 -28.21 -21.02 -6.58
CA ARG A 84 -27.22 -20.44 -5.66
C ARG A 84 -26.99 -18.94 -5.90
N VAL A 85 -27.59 -18.35 -6.93
CA VAL A 85 -27.43 -16.93 -7.26
C VAL A 85 -28.51 -16.11 -6.55
N HIS A 86 -28.16 -15.48 -5.43
CA HIS A 86 -29.02 -14.52 -4.75
C HIS A 86 -28.93 -13.14 -5.43
N ALA A 87 -29.83 -12.89 -6.39
CA ALA A 87 -29.88 -11.69 -7.21
C ALA A 87 -30.96 -10.73 -6.69
N VAL A 88 -30.53 -9.59 -6.14
CA VAL A 88 -31.42 -8.52 -5.67
C VAL A 88 -31.02 -7.23 -6.37
N GLY A 89 -32.01 -6.50 -6.87
CA GLY A 89 -31.82 -5.25 -7.59
C GLY A 89 -32.80 -4.17 -7.16
N VAL A 90 -32.62 -2.98 -7.71
CA VAL A 90 -33.40 -1.77 -7.45
C VAL A 90 -33.80 -1.16 -8.80
N GLU A 91 -35.06 -0.77 -8.98
CA GLU A 91 -35.48 0.01 -10.16
C GLU A 91 -34.62 1.29 -10.28
N VAL A 92 -34.23 1.68 -11.50
CA VAL A 92 -33.43 2.92 -11.67
C VAL A 92 -34.22 4.14 -11.22
N GLU A 93 -33.81 4.75 -10.12
CA GLU A 93 -34.58 5.78 -9.42
C GLU A 93 -34.19 7.22 -9.80
N SER A 94 -33.03 7.40 -10.43
CA SER A 94 -32.44 8.70 -10.80
C SER A 94 -31.48 8.62 -12.01
N GLN A 95 -31.22 9.76 -12.67
CA GLN A 95 -30.17 9.87 -13.71
C GLN A 95 -28.77 9.65 -13.12
N HIS A 96 -28.54 10.09 -11.88
CA HIS A 96 -27.28 9.90 -11.16
C HIS A 96 -26.82 8.43 -11.13
N VAL A 97 -27.75 7.47 -11.03
CA VAL A 97 -27.43 6.04 -11.10
C VAL A 97 -26.95 5.59 -12.49
N ARG A 98 -27.52 6.15 -13.57
CA ARG A 98 -27.07 5.90 -14.95
C ARG A 98 -25.68 6.48 -15.16
N ASP A 99 -25.44 7.69 -14.68
CA ASP A 99 -24.14 8.36 -14.77
C ASP A 99 -23.07 7.60 -13.95
N TRP A 100 -23.41 7.13 -12.75
CA TRP A 100 -22.53 6.31 -11.92
C TRP A 100 -22.16 4.98 -12.60
N ASN A 101 -23.13 4.32 -13.25
CA ASN A 101 -22.87 3.11 -14.03
C ASN A 101 -21.98 3.39 -15.24
N SER A 102 -22.22 4.49 -15.96
CA SER A 102 -21.39 4.92 -17.10
C SER A 102 -19.93 5.06 -16.68
N ASN A 103 -19.69 5.74 -15.55
CA ASN A 103 -18.35 5.91 -14.98
C ASN A 103 -17.74 4.58 -14.50
N LEU A 104 -18.51 3.71 -13.82
CA LEU A 104 -18.00 2.40 -13.37
C LEU A 104 -17.56 1.53 -14.56
N PHE A 105 -18.39 1.39 -15.58
CA PHE A 105 -18.10 0.54 -16.73
C PHE A 105 -16.99 1.11 -17.62
N ALA A 106 -16.90 2.44 -17.78
CA ALA A 106 -15.75 3.08 -18.41
C ALA A 106 -14.45 2.79 -17.62
N SER A 107 -14.48 2.90 -16.29
CA SER A 107 -13.33 2.59 -15.42
C SER A 107 -12.88 1.12 -15.46
N ALA A 108 -13.75 0.22 -15.91
CA ALA A 108 -13.46 -1.21 -16.02
C ALA A 108 -12.71 -1.61 -17.32
N ASN A 109 -12.57 -0.70 -18.29
CA ASN A 109 -11.89 -0.95 -19.56
C ASN A 109 -12.37 -2.27 -20.26
N GLY A 110 -13.68 -2.48 -20.30
CA GLY A 110 -14.31 -3.67 -20.89
C GLY A 110 -14.40 -4.90 -19.97
N GLY A 111 -13.70 -4.93 -18.82
CA GLY A 111 -13.72 -6.07 -17.88
C GLY A 111 -15.03 -6.29 -17.12
N LEU A 112 -16.07 -5.48 -17.37
CA LEU A 112 -17.45 -5.70 -16.94
C LEU A 112 -18.44 -5.91 -18.11
N GLY A 113 -17.93 -5.94 -19.35
CA GLY A 113 -18.72 -5.92 -20.59
C GLY A 113 -19.10 -4.51 -21.05
N SER A 114 -19.82 -4.43 -22.17
CA SER A 114 -20.43 -3.22 -22.71
C SER A 114 -21.56 -2.70 -21.81
N MET A 115 -21.84 -1.40 -21.79
CA MET A 115 -22.95 -0.83 -21.02
C MET A 115 -23.66 0.28 -21.81
N GLU A 116 -24.97 0.13 -21.96
CA GLU A 116 -25.86 1.17 -22.50
C GLU A 116 -26.71 1.72 -21.35
N PRO A 117 -26.40 2.93 -20.82
CA PRO A 117 -27.04 3.46 -19.61
C PRO A 117 -28.55 3.61 -19.73
N ASP A 118 -29.06 3.91 -20.92
CA ASP A 118 -30.49 4.12 -21.18
C ASP A 118 -31.31 2.81 -21.17
N LEU A 119 -30.68 1.67 -21.49
CA LEU A 119 -31.32 0.35 -21.43
C LEU A 119 -31.45 -0.19 -19.99
N LEU A 120 -30.85 0.48 -18.99
CA LEU A 120 -30.96 0.06 -17.61
C LEU A 120 -32.41 0.18 -17.09
N LYS A 121 -32.96 -0.96 -16.68
CA LYS A 121 -34.25 -1.08 -15.97
C LYS A 121 -34.04 -1.21 -14.47
N VAL A 122 -32.99 -1.95 -14.08
CA VAL A 122 -32.67 -2.31 -12.70
C VAL A 122 -31.17 -2.11 -12.47
N THR A 123 -30.77 -1.89 -11.23
CA THR A 123 -29.37 -1.95 -10.80
C THR A 123 -29.18 -2.90 -9.63
N SER A 124 -28.13 -3.70 -9.67
CA SER A 124 -27.90 -4.80 -8.72
C SER A 124 -27.36 -4.29 -7.39
N ILE A 125 -27.94 -4.77 -6.29
CA ILE A 125 -27.44 -4.58 -4.92
C ILE A 125 -26.80 -5.87 -4.36
N CYS A 126 -27.26 -7.04 -4.86
CA CYS A 126 -26.69 -8.37 -4.68
C CYS A 126 -26.56 -9.08 -6.06
N GLY A 127 -25.63 -10.02 -6.22
CA GLY A 127 -25.44 -10.78 -7.48
C GLY A 127 -24.69 -10.04 -8.61
N SER A 128 -24.18 -8.83 -8.35
CA SER A 128 -23.56 -7.94 -9.34
C SER A 128 -22.41 -8.57 -10.13
N HIS A 129 -21.49 -9.29 -9.48
CA HIS A 129 -20.36 -9.94 -10.15
C HIS A 129 -20.83 -11.06 -11.09
N THR A 130 -21.83 -11.85 -10.69
CA THR A 130 -22.42 -12.91 -11.52
C THR A 130 -23.08 -12.30 -12.76
N ASN A 131 -23.85 -11.22 -12.61
CA ASN A 131 -24.47 -10.53 -13.74
C ASN A 131 -23.42 -9.97 -14.73
N SER A 132 -22.32 -9.42 -14.22
CA SER A 132 -21.20 -8.99 -15.07
C SER A 132 -20.54 -10.17 -15.78
N ALA A 133 -20.30 -11.30 -15.11
CA ALA A 133 -19.70 -12.50 -15.72
C ALA A 133 -20.57 -13.06 -16.86
N LEU A 134 -21.90 -13.12 -16.67
CA LEU A 134 -22.87 -13.47 -17.71
C LEU A 134 -22.79 -12.52 -18.92
N ARG A 135 -22.56 -11.23 -18.67
CA ARG A 135 -22.42 -10.22 -19.72
C ARG A 135 -21.13 -10.39 -20.54
N LEU A 136 -20.01 -10.77 -19.92
CA LEU A 136 -18.73 -10.94 -20.62
C LEU A 136 -18.81 -11.96 -21.77
N PHE A 137 -19.60 -13.03 -21.57
CA PHE A 137 -19.83 -14.06 -22.58
C PHE A 137 -20.59 -13.54 -23.82
N ARG A 138 -21.67 -12.79 -23.60
CA ARG A 138 -22.45 -12.18 -24.68
C ARG A 138 -21.59 -11.21 -25.50
N ASP A 139 -20.72 -10.46 -24.83
CA ASP A 139 -19.89 -9.44 -25.47
C ASP A 139 -18.56 -9.99 -26.02
N ALA A 140 -18.37 -11.32 -25.98
CA ALA A 140 -17.18 -12.03 -26.44
C ALA A 140 -15.85 -11.39 -25.97
N VAL A 141 -15.79 -11.03 -24.69
CA VAL A 141 -14.65 -10.32 -24.09
C VAL A 141 -13.38 -11.19 -24.17
N PRO A 142 -12.18 -10.60 -24.41
CA PRO A 142 -10.92 -11.35 -24.39
C PRO A 142 -10.71 -12.07 -23.05
N HIS A 143 -10.37 -13.36 -23.11
CA HIS A 143 -10.12 -14.19 -21.94
C HIS A 143 -9.19 -15.35 -22.28
N SER A 144 -8.49 -15.90 -21.28
CA SER A 144 -7.44 -16.91 -21.47
C SER A 144 -7.89 -18.36 -21.25
N ASN A 145 -9.12 -18.61 -20.78
CA ASN A 145 -9.58 -19.96 -20.48
C ASN A 145 -10.05 -20.71 -21.74
N GLU A 146 -9.19 -21.56 -22.28
CA GLU A 146 -9.43 -22.34 -23.50
C GLU A 146 -10.69 -23.24 -23.44
N LEU A 147 -11.16 -23.63 -22.24
CA LEU A 147 -12.39 -24.43 -22.08
C LEU A 147 -13.66 -23.69 -22.55
N VAL A 148 -13.60 -22.35 -22.59
CA VAL A 148 -14.75 -21.48 -22.91
C VAL A 148 -14.41 -20.36 -23.90
N CYS A 149 -13.23 -20.41 -24.52
CA CYS A 149 -12.77 -19.40 -25.47
C CYS A 149 -12.64 -19.94 -26.89
N THR A 150 -12.89 -19.07 -27.87
CA THR A 150 -12.60 -19.30 -29.29
C THR A 150 -11.79 -18.11 -29.78
N GLY A 151 -10.57 -18.34 -30.28
CA GLY A 151 -9.67 -17.25 -30.71
C GLY A 151 -9.28 -16.26 -29.60
N GLY A 152 -9.16 -16.72 -28.35
CA GLY A 152 -8.80 -15.88 -27.20
C GLY A 152 -9.93 -14.97 -26.69
N ARG A 153 -11.18 -15.26 -27.05
CA ARG A 153 -12.40 -14.55 -26.61
C ARG A 153 -13.43 -15.52 -26.07
N LEU A 154 -14.17 -15.13 -25.05
CA LEU A 154 -15.29 -15.91 -24.50
C LEU A 154 -16.29 -16.26 -25.61
N SER A 155 -16.73 -17.52 -25.63
CA SER A 155 -17.60 -18.06 -26.68
C SER A 155 -18.85 -18.67 -26.07
N MET A 156 -20.02 -18.18 -26.48
CA MET A 156 -21.32 -18.73 -26.10
C MET A 156 -21.50 -20.19 -26.56
N GLU A 157 -20.90 -20.58 -27.69
CA GLU A 157 -20.95 -21.96 -28.20
C GLU A 157 -20.13 -22.90 -27.30
N MET A 158 -18.89 -22.52 -26.97
CA MET A 158 -18.06 -23.28 -26.04
C MET A 158 -18.72 -23.37 -24.66
N LEU A 159 -19.30 -22.25 -24.17
CA LEU A 159 -20.04 -22.22 -22.92
C LEU A 159 -21.23 -23.19 -22.94
N LYS A 160 -22.02 -23.21 -24.02
CA LYS A 160 -23.17 -24.12 -24.16
C LYS A 160 -22.77 -25.59 -24.04
N ASN A 161 -21.63 -25.96 -24.60
CA ASN A 161 -21.10 -27.32 -24.56
C ASN A 161 -20.47 -27.66 -23.20
N ARG A 162 -19.89 -26.68 -22.51
CA ARG A 162 -19.22 -26.84 -21.20
C ARG A 162 -20.20 -26.80 -20.01
N ASP A 163 -21.12 -25.84 -20.01
CA ASP A 163 -22.13 -25.62 -18.97
C ASP A 163 -23.42 -25.02 -19.58
N PRO A 164 -24.40 -25.89 -19.93
CA PRO A 164 -25.67 -25.45 -20.50
C PRO A 164 -26.48 -24.50 -19.59
N ALA A 165 -26.35 -24.63 -18.27
CA ALA A 165 -27.10 -23.81 -17.31
C ALA A 165 -26.52 -22.41 -17.19
N PHE A 166 -25.19 -22.28 -17.27
CA PHE A 166 -24.52 -20.98 -17.34
C PHE A 166 -24.82 -20.29 -18.68
N HIS A 167 -24.84 -21.03 -19.79
CA HIS A 167 -25.28 -20.54 -21.10
C HIS A 167 -26.72 -20.03 -21.09
N GLU A 168 -27.67 -20.76 -20.50
CA GLU A 168 -29.07 -20.32 -20.35
C GLU A 168 -29.14 -19.00 -19.57
N ALA A 169 -28.43 -18.91 -18.44
CA ALA A 169 -28.38 -17.68 -17.64
C ALA A 169 -27.71 -16.50 -18.39
N ALA A 170 -26.74 -16.76 -19.27
CA ALA A 170 -26.07 -15.72 -20.05
C ALA A 170 -26.95 -15.20 -21.19
N THR A 171 -27.77 -16.09 -21.76
CA THR A 171 -28.71 -15.79 -22.86
C THR A 171 -29.97 -15.11 -22.34
N GLU A 172 -30.64 -15.73 -21.36
CA GLU A 172 -31.99 -15.36 -20.92
C GLU A 172 -32.01 -14.57 -19.61
N GLY A 173 -30.86 -14.47 -18.94
CA GLY A 173 -30.71 -13.73 -17.69
C GLY A 173 -31.13 -14.50 -16.43
N LEU A 174 -31.10 -13.76 -15.32
CA LEU A 174 -31.39 -14.25 -13.97
C LEU A 174 -32.79 -13.81 -13.53
N SER A 175 -33.35 -14.51 -12.54
CA SER A 175 -34.50 -14.02 -11.77
C SER A 175 -34.00 -13.08 -10.67
N TRP A 176 -34.50 -11.86 -10.65
CA TRP A 176 -34.14 -10.80 -9.70
C TRP A 176 -35.32 -10.49 -8.79
N ASP A 177 -35.07 -10.38 -7.49
CA ASP A 177 -35.97 -9.65 -6.61
C ASP A 177 -35.66 -8.15 -6.72
N VAL A 178 -36.62 -7.39 -7.27
CA VAL A 178 -36.48 -5.97 -7.64
C VAL A 178 -37.23 -5.10 -6.65
N ILE A 179 -36.48 -4.33 -5.87
CA ILE A 179 -36.95 -3.30 -4.94
C ILE A 179 -37.36 -2.05 -5.73
N SER A 180 -38.50 -1.44 -5.39
CA SER A 180 -38.99 -0.26 -6.09
C SER A 180 -38.14 0.99 -5.85
N ALA A 181 -38.02 1.84 -6.88
CA ALA A 181 -37.40 3.17 -6.83
C ALA A 181 -38.00 4.10 -5.77
N ALA A 182 -39.23 3.85 -5.30
CA ALA A 182 -39.80 4.57 -4.16
C ALA A 182 -39.01 4.29 -2.85
N VAL A 183 -38.62 3.04 -2.60
CA VAL A 183 -37.83 2.64 -1.43
C VAL A 183 -36.45 3.27 -1.49
N ALA A 184 -35.81 3.23 -2.67
CA ALA A 184 -34.49 3.81 -2.88
C ALA A 184 -34.44 5.33 -2.62
N ARG A 185 -35.48 6.07 -3.00
CA ARG A 185 -35.55 7.52 -2.80
C ARG A 185 -35.95 7.94 -1.39
N GLU A 186 -36.78 7.16 -0.71
CA GLU A 186 -37.37 7.56 0.58
C GLU A 186 -36.71 6.91 1.80
N VAL A 187 -36.04 5.75 1.64
CA VAL A 187 -35.29 5.06 2.70
C VAL A 187 -34.02 4.38 2.13
N PRO A 188 -33.06 5.16 1.56
CA PRO A 188 -31.87 4.61 0.88
C PRO A 188 -30.99 3.71 1.75
N GLU A 189 -30.97 3.91 3.08
CA GLU A 189 -30.18 3.10 4.01
C GLU A 189 -30.51 1.60 3.99
N ILE A 190 -31.74 1.24 3.63
CA ILE A 190 -32.14 -0.17 3.48
C ILE A 190 -31.29 -0.86 2.41
N LEU A 191 -30.86 -0.14 1.37
CA LEU A 191 -30.04 -0.70 0.29
C LEU A 191 -28.61 -1.03 0.76
N GLU A 192 -28.04 -0.22 1.65
CA GLU A 192 -26.77 -0.56 2.31
C GLU A 192 -26.90 -1.83 3.16
N LEU A 193 -28.00 -1.95 3.92
CA LEU A 193 -28.26 -3.08 4.79
C LEU A 193 -28.40 -4.39 3.98
N VAL A 194 -29.20 -4.35 2.90
CA VAL A 194 -29.35 -5.47 1.94
C VAL A 194 -27.99 -5.84 1.33
N SER A 195 -27.20 -4.87 0.86
CA SER A 195 -25.88 -5.15 0.28
C SER A 195 -24.92 -5.78 1.29
N ARG A 196 -24.86 -5.28 2.52
CA ARG A 196 -24.02 -5.83 3.59
C ARG A 196 -24.41 -7.26 3.93
N SER A 197 -25.72 -7.56 4.02
CA SER A 197 -26.23 -8.92 4.23
C SER A 197 -25.79 -9.87 3.11
N GLY A 198 -25.97 -9.49 1.83
CA GLY A 198 -25.54 -10.30 0.69
C GLY A 198 -24.05 -10.65 0.71
N ASN A 199 -23.20 -9.72 1.16
CA ASN A 199 -21.75 -9.94 1.32
C ASN A 199 -21.36 -10.79 2.55
N THR A 200 -22.28 -11.15 3.45
CA THR A 200 -21.98 -12.12 4.54
C THR A 200 -21.86 -13.56 4.03
N SER A 201 -22.37 -13.84 2.82
CA SER A 201 -22.17 -15.12 2.15
C SER A 201 -20.70 -15.24 1.69
N LEU A 202 -20.04 -16.32 2.09
CA LEU A 202 -18.58 -16.49 2.08
C LEU A 202 -17.89 -16.49 0.68
N GLN A 203 -18.62 -16.26 -0.41
CA GLN A 203 -18.17 -16.58 -1.77
C GLN A 203 -17.11 -15.61 -2.33
N ARG A 204 -17.16 -14.31 -2.05
CA ARG A 204 -16.05 -13.36 -2.34
C ARG A 204 -15.90 -12.34 -1.23
N GLY A 205 -14.75 -12.38 -0.55
CA GLY A 205 -14.45 -11.51 0.59
C GLY A 205 -14.42 -10.02 0.23
N GLU A 206 -14.64 -9.20 1.26
CA GLU A 206 -14.59 -7.74 1.16
C GLU A 206 -13.14 -7.25 1.00
N HIS A 207 -12.92 -6.31 0.08
CA HIS A 207 -11.62 -5.66 -0.10
C HIS A 207 -11.36 -4.65 1.03
N GLU A 208 -10.10 -4.43 1.40
CA GLU A 208 -9.76 -3.47 2.46
C GLU A 208 -10.21 -2.03 2.13
N LEU A 209 -10.20 -1.61 0.86
CA LEU A 209 -10.71 -0.28 0.47
C LEU A 209 -12.24 -0.15 0.61
N GLN A 210 -13.00 -1.24 0.43
CA GLN A 210 -14.44 -1.26 0.74
C GLN A 210 -14.67 -1.01 2.24
N VAL A 211 -13.88 -1.65 3.09
CA VAL A 211 -13.99 -1.47 4.54
C VAL A 211 -13.56 -0.05 4.95
N LEU A 212 -12.60 0.58 4.25
CA LEU A 212 -12.28 2.00 4.42
C LEU A 212 -13.45 2.92 4.04
N ARG A 213 -14.19 2.66 2.94
CA ARG A 213 -15.43 3.39 2.64
C ARG A 213 -16.44 3.30 3.77
N ARG A 214 -16.67 2.09 4.31
CA ARG A 214 -17.60 1.91 5.44
C ARG A 214 -17.16 2.70 6.66
N ILE A 215 -15.87 2.65 7.01
CA ILE A 215 -15.31 3.44 8.11
C ILE A 215 -15.59 4.93 7.91
N HIS A 216 -15.29 5.44 6.72
CA HIS A 216 -15.50 6.85 6.36
C HIS A 216 -16.98 7.26 6.45
N GLY A 217 -17.87 6.51 5.78
CA GLY A 217 -19.30 6.80 5.75
C GLY A 217 -19.95 6.76 7.14
N LEU A 218 -19.62 5.76 7.97
CA LEU A 218 -20.11 5.69 9.34
C LEU A 218 -19.57 6.83 10.22
N TYR A 219 -18.30 7.22 10.04
CA TYR A 219 -17.72 8.36 10.75
C TYR A 219 -18.44 9.66 10.38
N CYS A 220 -18.63 9.94 9.09
CA CYS A 220 -19.31 11.13 8.61
C CYS A 220 -20.78 11.17 9.01
N LYS A 221 -21.52 10.05 8.93
CA LYS A 221 -22.92 9.96 9.39
C LYS A 221 -23.04 10.30 10.87
N MET A 222 -22.18 9.73 11.72
CA MET A 222 -22.22 9.99 13.15
C MET A 222 -21.80 11.42 13.53
N GLN A 223 -20.81 11.99 12.80
CA GLN A 223 -20.41 13.39 12.95
C GLN A 223 -21.53 14.35 12.53
N ALA A 224 -22.22 14.08 11.42
CA ALA A 224 -23.36 14.88 10.95
C ALA A 224 -24.56 14.83 11.92
N SER A 225 -24.72 13.72 12.65
CA SER A 225 -25.69 13.59 13.76
C SER A 225 -25.26 14.30 15.06
N GLY A 226 -24.19 15.11 15.04
CA GLY A 226 -23.70 15.86 16.21
C GLY A 226 -23.00 15.01 17.27
N GLN A 227 -22.70 13.75 16.99
CA GLN A 227 -22.01 12.83 17.90
C GLN A 227 -20.50 12.83 17.64
N THR A 228 -19.70 12.58 18.66
CA THR A 228 -18.23 12.50 18.55
C THR A 228 -17.80 11.08 18.14
N PRO A 229 -17.31 10.84 16.90
CA PRO A 229 -17.08 9.48 16.46
C PRO A 229 -15.76 8.92 17.01
N SER A 230 -15.85 7.75 17.65
CA SER A 230 -14.70 6.98 18.11
C SER A 230 -14.65 5.60 17.46
N PHE A 231 -13.46 4.98 17.44
CA PHE A 231 -13.33 3.60 16.99
C PHE A 231 -14.17 2.65 17.85
N ALA A 232 -14.23 2.86 19.17
CA ALA A 232 -14.99 2.01 20.08
C ALA A 232 -16.49 1.99 19.75
N SER A 233 -17.07 3.17 19.46
CA SER A 233 -18.49 3.30 19.07
C SER A 233 -18.79 2.71 17.69
N LEU A 234 -17.87 2.82 16.72
CA LEU A 234 -18.12 2.34 15.35
C LEU A 234 -17.70 0.88 15.10
N LYS A 235 -16.84 0.30 15.95
CA LYS A 235 -16.23 -1.02 15.76
C LYS A 235 -17.25 -2.13 15.46
N LYS A 236 -18.39 -2.13 16.17
CA LYS A 236 -19.44 -3.15 16.03
C LYS A 236 -20.06 -3.12 14.62
N GLN A 237 -20.41 -1.94 14.15
CA GLN A 237 -20.98 -1.69 12.81
C GLN A 237 -19.97 -1.96 11.68
N ILE A 238 -18.71 -1.51 11.84
CA ILE A 238 -17.66 -1.73 10.84
C ILE A 238 -17.44 -3.25 10.61
N LEU A 239 -17.44 -4.03 11.69
CA LEU A 239 -17.19 -5.48 11.69
C LEU A 239 -18.45 -6.35 11.51
N ALA A 240 -19.63 -5.75 11.29
CA ALA A 240 -20.91 -6.49 11.22
C ALA A 240 -20.95 -7.56 10.12
N SER A 241 -20.30 -7.31 8.98
CA SER A 241 -20.15 -8.27 7.87
C SER A 241 -19.08 -9.36 8.11
N LYS A 242 -18.32 -9.26 9.21
CA LYS A 242 -17.15 -10.09 9.55
C LYS A 242 -16.06 -10.08 8.45
N PRO A 243 -15.52 -8.90 8.09
CA PRO A 243 -14.52 -8.78 7.02
C PRO A 243 -13.25 -9.56 7.34
N LYS A 244 -12.67 -10.22 6.32
CA LYS A 244 -11.41 -10.99 6.45
C LYS A 244 -10.26 -10.16 7.03
N CYS A 245 -10.20 -8.86 6.68
CA CYS A 245 -9.21 -7.90 7.17
C CYS A 245 -9.54 -7.31 8.56
N GLY A 246 -10.40 -7.96 9.37
CA GLY A 246 -10.85 -7.44 10.67
C GLY A 246 -9.73 -7.08 11.65
N VAL A 247 -8.54 -7.71 11.52
CA VAL A 247 -7.34 -7.36 12.30
C VAL A 247 -6.67 -6.06 11.84
N SER A 248 -6.79 -5.68 10.56
CA SER A 248 -6.29 -4.42 10.00
C SER A 248 -7.17 -3.22 10.38
N VAL A 249 -8.45 -3.45 10.69
CA VAL A 249 -9.48 -2.41 10.85
C VAL A 249 -9.12 -1.27 11.84
N PRO A 250 -8.50 -1.48 13.02
CA PRO A 250 -8.10 -0.37 13.91
C PRO A 250 -7.06 0.57 13.27
N HIS A 251 -6.18 0.02 12.42
CA HIS A 251 -5.16 0.79 11.70
C HIS A 251 -5.74 1.46 10.46
N MET A 252 -6.64 0.77 9.75
CA MET A 252 -7.43 1.35 8.66
C MET A 252 -8.29 2.53 9.14
N TYR A 253 -8.90 2.44 10.32
CA TYR A 253 -9.58 3.57 10.96
C TYR A 253 -8.63 4.75 11.17
N SER A 254 -7.46 4.50 11.75
CA SER A 254 -6.44 5.51 12.01
C SER A 254 -5.89 6.14 10.71
N TYR A 255 -5.78 5.37 9.62
CA TYR A 255 -5.43 5.87 8.29
C TYR A 255 -6.55 6.73 7.69
N CYS A 256 -7.80 6.25 7.75
CA CYS A 256 -8.97 6.90 7.17
C CYS A 256 -9.13 8.34 7.66
N LEU A 257 -9.00 8.57 8.97
CA LEU A 257 -9.15 9.91 9.55
C LEU A 257 -8.08 10.91 9.10
N LYS A 258 -6.92 10.43 8.64
CA LYS A 258 -5.75 11.26 8.30
C LYS A 258 -5.56 11.43 6.79
N CYS A 259 -5.97 10.44 6.01
CA CYS A 259 -5.54 10.28 4.61
C CYS A 259 -6.70 10.18 3.61
N SER A 260 -7.97 10.12 4.06
CA SER A 260 -9.11 9.96 3.14
C SER A 260 -9.39 11.20 2.27
N GLY A 261 -9.00 12.39 2.71
CA GLY A 261 -9.36 13.65 2.05
C GLY A 261 -10.66 14.28 2.58
N GLY A 262 -10.84 14.26 3.91
CA GLY A 262 -11.94 14.95 4.59
C GLY A 262 -13.31 14.30 4.43
N GLN A 263 -14.38 15.08 4.65
CA GLN A 263 -15.76 14.61 4.55
C GLN A 263 -16.12 14.12 3.14
N GLU A 264 -15.47 14.64 2.10
CA GLU A 264 -15.67 14.18 0.72
C GLU A 264 -14.83 12.98 0.31
N ALA A 265 -13.95 12.45 1.18
CA ALA A 265 -13.10 11.29 0.88
C ALA A 265 -12.34 11.40 -0.47
N VAL A 266 -11.90 12.61 -0.86
CA VAL A 266 -11.42 12.85 -2.24
C VAL A 266 -10.24 11.95 -2.63
N HIS A 267 -9.29 11.72 -1.72
CA HIS A 267 -8.14 10.85 -1.97
C HIS A 267 -8.49 9.36 -1.88
N LEU A 268 -9.37 8.97 -0.96
CA LEU A 268 -9.82 7.57 -0.84
C LEU A 268 -10.63 7.16 -2.08
N LYS A 269 -11.56 8.00 -2.56
CA LYS A 269 -12.33 7.79 -3.79
C LYS A 269 -11.39 7.60 -4.99
N GLU A 270 -10.41 8.49 -5.16
CA GLU A 270 -9.43 8.44 -6.26
C GLU A 270 -8.52 7.19 -6.19
N THR A 271 -7.97 6.88 -5.01
CA THR A 271 -7.16 5.66 -4.78
C THR A 271 -7.95 4.39 -5.06
N GLU A 272 -9.22 4.35 -4.67
CA GLU A 272 -10.08 3.22 -4.95
C GLU A 272 -10.37 3.03 -6.45
N LEU A 273 -10.72 4.10 -7.17
CA LEU A 273 -10.98 4.04 -8.61
C LEU A 273 -9.81 3.36 -9.34
N PHE A 274 -8.58 3.77 -9.02
CA PHE A 274 -7.37 3.17 -9.57
C PHE A 274 -7.14 1.72 -9.11
N VAL A 275 -7.17 1.45 -7.80
CA VAL A 275 -6.84 0.12 -7.26
C VAL A 275 -7.86 -0.93 -7.69
N ARG A 276 -9.16 -0.61 -7.72
CA ARG A 276 -10.22 -1.53 -8.18
C ARG A 276 -10.07 -1.89 -9.66
N ALA A 277 -9.55 -0.98 -10.49
CA ALA A 277 -9.29 -1.24 -11.90
C ALA A 277 -8.00 -2.06 -12.16
N CYS A 278 -7.10 -2.16 -11.17
CA CYS A 278 -5.76 -2.73 -11.35
C CYS A 278 -5.41 -3.93 -10.43
N CYS A 279 -6.27 -4.28 -9.46
CA CYS A 279 -5.95 -5.26 -8.42
C CYS A 279 -7.20 -6.07 -8.01
N PRO A 280 -7.13 -7.42 -7.88
CA PRO A 280 -8.25 -8.24 -7.42
C PRO A 280 -8.56 -8.01 -5.94
N SER A 281 -9.82 -8.19 -5.52
CA SER A 281 -10.26 -7.93 -4.13
C SER A 281 -9.70 -8.92 -3.11
N SER A 282 -9.04 -9.98 -3.57
CA SER A 282 -8.30 -10.94 -2.74
C SER A 282 -7.01 -10.35 -2.14
N ARG A 283 -6.49 -9.25 -2.69
CA ARG A 283 -5.29 -8.57 -2.20
C ARG A 283 -5.55 -7.89 -0.85
N GLN A 284 -4.62 -8.03 0.09
CA GLN A 284 -4.62 -7.33 1.37
C GLN A 284 -3.21 -6.83 1.69
N LEU A 285 -3.12 -5.67 2.34
CA LEU A 285 -1.87 -5.08 2.83
C LEU A 285 -1.52 -5.57 4.24
N GLY A 286 -2.54 -5.96 5.02
CA GLY A 286 -2.36 -6.49 6.38
C GLY A 286 -2.10 -5.42 7.46
N PRO A 287 -2.16 -5.82 8.74
CA PRO A 287 -2.23 -4.88 9.86
C PRO A 287 -0.97 -4.03 10.01
N ASP A 288 0.22 -4.62 9.87
CA ASP A 288 1.50 -3.92 10.09
C ASP A 288 1.73 -2.80 9.06
N LEU A 289 1.33 -3.01 7.81
CA LEU A 289 1.48 -2.02 6.75
C LEU A 289 0.45 -0.89 6.91
N TRP A 290 -0.82 -1.22 7.20
CA TRP A 290 -1.81 -0.21 7.58
C TRP A 290 -1.41 0.59 8.82
N GLN A 291 -0.82 -0.07 9.83
CA GLN A 291 -0.30 0.60 11.01
C GLN A 291 0.77 1.61 10.61
N ALA A 292 1.77 1.19 9.83
CA ALA A 292 2.87 2.04 9.38
C ALA A 292 2.39 3.23 8.52
N LEU A 293 1.43 3.02 7.62
CA LEU A 293 0.80 4.07 6.81
C LEU A 293 0.03 5.10 7.65
N SER A 294 -0.51 4.69 8.81
CA SER A 294 -1.27 5.55 9.73
C SER A 294 -0.42 6.31 10.78
N MET A 295 0.90 6.04 10.82
CA MET A 295 1.81 6.63 11.81
C MET A 295 1.94 8.15 11.65
N GLU A 296 1.98 8.85 12.78
CA GLU A 296 2.21 10.29 12.84
C GLU A 296 3.68 10.64 12.61
N ILE A 297 3.90 11.72 11.88
CA ILE A 297 5.23 12.28 11.67
C ILE A 297 5.43 13.36 12.73
N LYS A 298 6.30 13.10 13.71
CA LYS A 298 6.54 13.99 14.85
C LYS A 298 6.90 15.40 14.37
N GLY A 299 6.26 16.41 14.92
CA GLY A 299 6.50 17.82 14.57
C GLY A 299 5.67 18.35 13.41
N HIS A 300 4.79 17.54 12.81
CA HIS A 300 3.92 17.93 11.70
C HIS A 300 2.46 17.57 11.97
N GLY A 301 1.55 18.21 11.22
CA GLY A 301 0.11 17.94 11.28
C GLY A 301 -0.23 16.50 10.92
N SER A 302 -1.38 16.02 11.39
CA SER A 302 -1.84 14.64 11.20
C SER A 302 -2.09 14.28 9.72
N GLU A 303 -2.58 15.27 9.00
CA GLU A 303 -2.89 15.38 7.58
C GLU A 303 -1.66 15.58 6.69
N ALA A 304 -0.47 15.80 7.27
CA ALA A 304 0.74 15.97 6.50
C ALA A 304 0.98 14.76 5.58
N VAL A 305 1.28 15.07 4.32
CA VAL A 305 1.65 14.13 3.24
C VAL A 305 0.57 13.10 2.87
N ALA A 306 -0.70 13.54 2.83
CA ALA A 306 -1.86 12.70 2.55
C ALA A 306 -1.92 12.15 1.11
N CYS A 307 -1.56 12.94 0.08
CA CYS A 307 -1.48 12.43 -1.30
C CYS A 307 -0.36 11.40 -1.44
N PHE A 308 0.80 11.66 -0.85
CA PHE A 308 1.93 10.74 -0.85
C PHE A 308 1.60 9.42 -0.16
N ARG A 309 0.92 9.46 1.00
CA ARG A 309 0.42 8.23 1.66
C ARG A 309 -0.60 7.46 0.81
N ASN A 310 -1.39 8.13 -0.02
CA ASN A 310 -2.27 7.47 -1.00
C ASN A 310 -1.46 6.87 -2.16
N GLY A 311 -0.44 7.57 -2.68
CA GLY A 311 0.53 7.05 -3.66
C GLY A 311 1.25 5.78 -3.18
N LEU A 312 1.54 5.68 -1.88
CA LEU A 312 2.07 4.45 -1.27
C LEU A 312 1.04 3.33 -1.20
N VAL A 313 -0.24 3.61 -0.91
CA VAL A 313 -1.31 2.60 -0.96
C VAL A 313 -1.48 2.07 -2.38
N LYS A 314 -1.51 2.95 -3.39
CA LYS A 314 -1.53 2.58 -4.82
C LYS A 314 -0.33 1.67 -5.17
N SER A 315 0.88 2.08 -4.76
CA SER A 315 2.11 1.30 -4.98
C SER A 315 2.08 -0.07 -4.28
N ALA A 316 1.57 -0.14 -3.05
CA ALA A 316 1.50 -1.37 -2.27
C ALA A 316 0.53 -2.39 -2.90
N TYR A 317 -0.63 -1.95 -3.39
CA TYR A 317 -1.59 -2.84 -4.06
C TYR A 317 -1.13 -3.29 -5.45
N VAL A 318 -0.62 -2.37 -6.28
CA VAL A 318 -0.35 -2.64 -7.70
C VAL A 318 1.09 -3.10 -7.95
N ARG A 319 2.09 -2.36 -7.43
CA ARG A 319 3.52 -2.67 -7.63
C ARG A 319 4.07 -3.67 -6.61
N GLN A 320 3.39 -3.84 -5.46
CA GLN A 320 3.81 -4.74 -4.36
C GLN A 320 5.25 -4.46 -3.87
N ASN A 321 5.70 -3.21 -4.01
CA ASN A 321 7.10 -2.78 -3.77
C ASN A 321 7.28 -1.91 -2.51
N VAL A 322 6.24 -1.79 -1.68
CA VAL A 322 6.23 -0.99 -0.44
C VAL A 322 6.31 -1.91 0.78
N SER A 323 7.27 -1.67 1.67
CA SER A 323 7.37 -2.35 2.96
C SER A 323 6.98 -1.45 4.14
N VAL A 324 6.78 -2.07 5.31
CA VAL A 324 6.70 -1.38 6.61
C VAL A 324 7.92 -0.50 6.87
N GLY A 325 9.10 -0.91 6.39
CA GLY A 325 10.33 -0.12 6.50
C GLY A 325 10.26 1.18 5.71
N ASP A 326 9.68 1.14 4.50
CA ASP A 326 9.55 2.31 3.63
C ASP A 326 8.56 3.32 4.20
N CYS A 327 7.44 2.85 4.76
CA CYS A 327 6.48 3.70 5.48
C CYS A 327 7.11 4.41 6.70
N ARG A 328 8.15 3.83 7.32
CA ARG A 328 8.91 4.46 8.41
C ARG A 328 9.96 5.48 7.92
N LYS A 329 10.38 5.42 6.64
CA LYS A 329 11.30 6.41 6.05
C LYS A 329 10.65 7.79 5.86
N LEU A 330 9.32 7.91 5.87
CA LEU A 330 8.59 9.18 5.65
C LEU A 330 9.07 10.30 6.57
N ALA A 331 9.33 9.99 7.85
CA ALA A 331 9.84 10.97 8.81
C ALA A 331 11.30 11.39 8.53
N ALA A 332 12.15 10.45 8.08
CA ALA A 332 13.55 10.73 7.77
C ALA A 332 13.70 11.53 6.46
N ASN A 333 12.80 11.30 5.49
CA ASN A 333 12.81 11.96 4.18
C ASN A 333 11.80 13.12 4.10
N PHE A 334 11.27 13.62 5.22
CA PHE A 334 10.06 14.45 5.27
C PHE A 334 10.08 15.63 4.29
N THR A 335 11.20 16.35 4.16
CA THR A 335 11.32 17.48 3.22
C THR A 335 10.99 17.08 1.77
N LYS A 336 11.53 15.96 1.28
CA LYS A 336 11.27 15.45 -0.08
C LYS A 336 9.89 14.82 -0.22
N VAL A 337 9.40 14.19 0.85
CA VAL A 337 8.03 13.63 0.89
C VAL A 337 7.00 14.76 0.79
N LYS A 338 7.24 15.87 1.50
CA LYS A 338 6.41 17.08 1.45
C LYS A 338 6.47 17.77 0.09
N GLU A 339 7.66 17.93 -0.50
CA GLU A 339 7.82 18.47 -1.86
C GLU A 339 7.01 17.65 -2.89
N ALA A 340 7.10 16.32 -2.84
CA ALA A 340 6.33 15.44 -3.69
C ALA A 340 4.81 15.57 -3.46
N ASP A 341 4.35 15.65 -2.20
CA ASP A 341 2.95 15.83 -1.84
C ASP A 341 2.39 17.18 -2.34
N GLU A 342 3.16 18.26 -2.23
CA GLU A 342 2.80 19.59 -2.73
C GLU A 342 2.70 19.61 -4.26
N ILE A 343 3.56 18.88 -4.98
CA ILE A 343 3.45 18.69 -6.44
C ILE A 343 2.20 17.86 -6.78
N MET A 344 1.96 16.74 -6.08
CA MET A 344 0.77 15.89 -6.24
C MET A 344 -0.54 16.68 -6.05
N LEU A 345 -0.58 17.60 -5.08
CA LEU A 345 -1.71 18.50 -4.84
C LEU A 345 -1.82 19.58 -5.94
N ALA A 346 -0.72 20.18 -6.36
CA ALA A 346 -0.70 21.19 -7.41
C ALA A 346 -1.18 20.64 -8.77
N VAL A 347 -0.84 19.40 -9.10
CA VAL A 347 -1.35 18.71 -10.31
C VAL A 347 -2.87 18.53 -10.22
N ARG A 348 -3.39 18.06 -9.09
CA ARG A 348 -4.84 17.89 -8.87
C ARG A 348 -5.62 19.20 -8.93
N ALA A 349 -5.07 20.26 -8.34
CA ALA A 349 -5.65 21.60 -8.43
C ALA A 349 -5.74 22.09 -9.88
N MET A 350 -4.66 21.90 -10.67
CA MET A 350 -4.64 22.22 -12.10
C MET A 350 -5.67 21.41 -12.90
N LEU A 351 -5.79 20.10 -12.67
CA LEU A 351 -6.81 19.28 -13.35
C LEU A 351 -8.23 19.77 -13.02
N THR A 352 -8.51 20.09 -11.76
CA THR A 352 -9.82 20.61 -11.35
C THR A 352 -10.12 21.98 -11.94
N GLU A 353 -9.13 22.86 -12.06
CA GLU A 353 -9.26 24.18 -12.70
C GLU A 353 -9.54 24.07 -14.21
N GLN A 354 -8.85 23.16 -14.91
CA GLN A 354 -8.94 23.04 -16.38
C GLN A 354 -10.09 22.13 -16.86
N LEU A 355 -10.53 21.18 -16.04
CA LEU A 355 -11.49 20.13 -16.40
C LEU A 355 -12.79 20.16 -15.57
N GLY A 356 -12.82 20.83 -14.41
CA GLY A 356 -13.91 20.73 -13.44
C GLY A 356 -13.85 19.39 -12.70
N GLU A 357 -14.97 18.67 -12.62
CA GLU A 357 -14.93 17.29 -12.14
C GLU A 357 -14.31 16.35 -13.18
N TRP A 358 -13.14 15.81 -12.89
CA TRP A 358 -12.47 14.80 -13.70
C TRP A 358 -12.56 13.42 -13.03
N LYS A 359 -13.12 12.44 -13.74
CA LYS A 359 -13.28 11.04 -13.29
C LYS A 359 -12.90 10.02 -14.38
N ASP A 360 -12.26 10.49 -15.46
CA ASP A 360 -11.83 9.64 -16.58
C ASP A 360 -10.84 8.55 -16.11
N ALA A 361 -11.03 7.34 -16.64
CA ALA A 361 -10.26 6.16 -16.28
C ALA A 361 -8.80 6.24 -16.70
N GLY A 362 -8.53 6.77 -17.90
CA GLY A 362 -7.18 6.98 -18.41
C GLY A 362 -6.43 8.01 -17.57
N LEU A 363 -7.07 9.15 -17.29
CA LEU A 363 -6.49 10.23 -16.50
C LEU A 363 -6.23 9.81 -15.04
N VAL A 364 -7.16 9.09 -14.39
CA VAL A 364 -6.96 8.53 -13.04
C VAL A 364 -5.79 7.54 -13.02
N LYS A 365 -5.64 6.71 -14.06
CA LYS A 365 -4.51 5.77 -14.20
C LYS A 365 -3.17 6.49 -14.44
N ALA A 366 -3.15 7.54 -15.25
CA ALA A 366 -1.98 8.37 -15.47
C ALA A 366 -1.54 9.09 -14.18
N LEU A 367 -2.50 9.67 -13.44
CA LEU A 367 -2.24 10.37 -12.18
C LEU A 367 -1.75 9.41 -11.09
N ALA A 368 -2.33 8.22 -10.99
CA ALA A 368 -1.84 7.17 -10.10
C ALA A 368 -0.41 6.73 -10.45
N THR A 369 -0.08 6.61 -11.74
CA THR A 369 1.29 6.30 -12.19
C THR A 369 2.27 7.38 -11.78
N MET A 370 1.89 8.66 -11.92
CA MET A 370 2.66 9.81 -11.45
C MET A 370 2.90 9.73 -9.93
N ASP A 371 1.85 9.53 -9.12
CA ASP A 371 1.98 9.44 -7.66
C ASP A 371 2.93 8.31 -7.24
N MET A 372 2.75 7.11 -7.80
CA MET A 372 3.58 5.94 -7.49
C MET A 372 5.04 6.15 -7.92
N CYS A 373 5.28 6.84 -9.03
CA CYS A 373 6.63 7.20 -9.48
C CYS A 373 7.31 8.16 -8.51
N MET A 374 6.63 9.24 -8.10
CA MET A 374 7.16 10.18 -7.10
C MET A 374 7.43 9.49 -5.75
N CYS A 375 6.54 8.60 -5.29
CA CYS A 375 6.78 7.78 -4.10
C CYS A 375 8.02 6.88 -4.24
N SER A 376 8.24 6.33 -5.43
CA SER A 376 9.38 5.46 -5.72
C SER A 376 10.69 6.24 -5.71
N MET A 377 10.74 7.42 -6.34
CA MET A 377 11.90 8.32 -6.32
C MET A 377 12.27 8.80 -4.90
N VAL A 378 11.28 9.18 -4.09
CA VAL A 378 11.55 9.75 -2.75
C VAL A 378 11.98 8.70 -1.72
N LEU A 379 11.53 7.44 -1.83
CA LEU A 379 11.85 6.38 -0.87
C LEU A 379 12.85 5.33 -1.37
N GLY A 380 13.24 5.39 -2.66
CA GLY A 380 14.07 4.39 -3.32
C GLY A 380 13.35 3.05 -3.51
N LEU A 381 12.06 3.08 -3.88
CA LEU A 381 11.31 1.85 -4.15
C LEU A 381 11.72 1.27 -5.49
N LYS A 382 11.80 -0.06 -5.60
CA LYS A 382 12.16 -0.73 -6.85
C LYS A 382 11.07 -0.51 -7.91
N GLN A 383 11.46 0.05 -9.05
CA GLN A 383 10.66 0.15 -10.27
C GLN A 383 11.19 -0.85 -11.31
N LYS A 384 10.33 -1.34 -12.21
CA LYS A 384 10.71 -2.29 -13.27
C LYS A 384 10.05 -1.86 -14.58
N GLY A 385 10.87 -1.47 -15.57
CA GLY A 385 10.38 -1.05 -16.89
C GLY A 385 9.72 0.33 -16.92
N GLU A 386 10.05 1.21 -15.97
CA GLU A 386 9.58 2.60 -15.93
C GLU A 386 10.74 3.56 -16.23
N LYS A 387 10.44 4.79 -16.67
CA LYS A 387 11.43 5.85 -16.90
C LYS A 387 12.03 6.30 -15.56
N ASP A 388 13.36 6.30 -15.47
CA ASP A 388 14.07 6.96 -14.37
C ASP A 388 14.08 8.48 -14.62
N TYR A 389 13.59 9.25 -13.65
CA TYR A 389 13.56 10.72 -13.70
C TYR A 389 14.59 11.30 -12.74
N ARG A 390 15.18 12.44 -13.09
CA ARG A 390 16.13 13.17 -12.21
C ARG A 390 15.41 14.03 -11.19
N THR A 391 14.23 14.55 -11.53
CA THR A 391 13.46 15.49 -10.69
C THR A 391 11.99 15.10 -10.55
N LEU A 392 11.35 15.46 -9.43
CA LEU A 392 9.91 15.23 -9.21
C LEU A 392 9.06 16.06 -10.18
N GLN A 393 9.56 17.24 -10.52
CA GLN A 393 8.99 18.19 -11.45
C GLN A 393 8.94 17.63 -12.88
N ALA A 394 9.93 16.84 -13.31
CA ALA A 394 9.91 16.14 -14.59
C ALA A 394 8.81 15.06 -14.67
N VAL A 395 8.52 14.36 -13.55
CA VAL A 395 7.39 13.43 -13.48
C VAL A 395 6.05 14.17 -13.66
N ALA A 396 5.92 15.33 -13.03
CA ALA A 396 4.72 16.18 -13.17
C ALA A 396 4.59 16.78 -14.59
N HIS A 397 5.71 17.13 -15.23
CA HIS A 397 5.74 17.56 -16.62
C HIS A 397 5.24 16.48 -17.57
N ASP A 398 5.81 15.27 -17.50
CA ASP A 398 5.42 14.17 -18.38
C ASP A 398 3.98 13.71 -18.12
N PHE A 399 3.51 13.78 -16.86
CA PHE A 399 2.08 13.63 -16.56
C PHE A 399 1.22 14.67 -17.29
N CYS A 400 1.63 15.95 -17.33
CA CYS A 400 0.87 16.98 -18.05
C CYS A 400 0.79 16.67 -19.54
N LEU A 401 1.86 16.19 -20.17
CA LEU A 401 1.84 15.78 -21.58
C LEU A 401 0.82 14.65 -21.83
N VAL A 402 0.86 13.59 -21.02
CA VAL A 402 -0.08 12.46 -21.11
C VAL A 402 -1.52 12.92 -20.84
N ALA A 403 -1.74 13.81 -19.88
CA ALA A 403 -3.07 14.34 -19.57
C ALA A 403 -3.63 15.22 -20.69
N GLN A 404 -2.79 15.99 -21.41
CA GLN A 404 -3.23 16.73 -22.61
C GLN A 404 -3.68 15.78 -23.73
N GLU A 405 -2.91 14.71 -23.98
CA GLU A 405 -3.23 13.70 -24.99
C GLU A 405 -4.56 12.99 -24.67
N LEU A 406 -4.72 12.53 -23.43
CA LEU A 406 -5.93 11.82 -22.98
C LEU A 406 -7.20 12.70 -22.96
N THR A 407 -7.06 14.00 -22.70
CA THR A 407 -8.21 14.92 -22.59
C THR A 407 -8.49 15.72 -23.86
N GLY A 408 -7.57 15.74 -24.83
CA GLY A 408 -7.63 16.61 -26.00
C GLY A 408 -7.57 18.11 -25.67
N ARG A 409 -7.18 18.48 -24.46
CA ARG A 409 -7.10 19.89 -23.99
C ARG A 409 -5.66 20.30 -23.74
N THR A 410 -5.35 21.57 -23.98
CA THR A 410 -4.09 22.18 -23.53
C THR A 410 -4.14 22.39 -22.01
N LEU A 411 -3.07 22.01 -21.31
CA LEU A 411 -2.93 22.17 -19.86
C LEU A 411 -1.75 23.10 -19.56
N PRO A 412 -1.79 23.90 -18.47
CA PRO A 412 -0.67 24.75 -18.09
C PRO A 412 0.60 23.92 -17.80
N LEU A 413 1.63 24.05 -18.66
CA LEU A 413 2.91 23.37 -18.48
C LEU A 413 3.78 24.05 -17.40
N LYS A 414 3.26 24.12 -16.17
CA LYS A 414 3.92 24.72 -15.00
C LYS A 414 5.33 24.17 -14.74
N TRP A 415 5.60 22.96 -15.19
CA TRP A 415 6.88 22.26 -15.06
C TRP A 415 7.67 22.13 -16.38
N GLN A 416 7.36 22.92 -17.43
CA GLN A 416 8.05 22.85 -18.74
C GLN A 416 9.57 22.98 -18.66
N GLY A 417 10.08 23.80 -17.74
CA GLY A 417 11.52 23.95 -17.49
C GLY A 417 12.22 22.69 -16.94
N PHE A 418 11.46 21.65 -16.60
CA PHE A 418 11.94 20.35 -16.13
C PHE A 418 11.68 19.24 -17.15
N ALA A 419 11.45 19.58 -18.42
CA ALA A 419 11.30 18.60 -19.49
C ALA A 419 12.57 17.74 -19.64
N GLU A 420 12.52 16.51 -19.16
CA GLU A 420 13.58 15.52 -19.33
C GLU A 420 13.34 14.74 -20.62
N ALA A 421 14.28 14.80 -21.56
CA ALA A 421 14.23 14.05 -22.81
C ALA A 421 13.80 12.61 -22.55
N THR A 422 12.83 12.12 -23.33
CA THR A 422 12.47 10.72 -23.35
C THR A 422 13.67 9.92 -23.84
N ALA A 423 14.47 9.43 -22.89
CA ALA A 423 15.28 8.26 -23.12
C ALA A 423 14.32 7.20 -23.68
N ALA A 424 14.55 6.77 -24.92
CA ALA A 424 13.78 5.70 -25.53
C ALA A 424 13.73 4.54 -24.52
N PRO A 425 12.56 3.92 -24.27
CA PRO A 425 12.43 2.88 -23.26
C PRO A 425 13.54 1.86 -23.51
N ALA A 426 14.41 1.67 -22.50
CA ALA A 426 15.63 0.89 -22.65
C ALA A 426 15.28 -0.46 -23.26
N ALA A 427 15.69 -0.66 -24.51
CA ALA A 427 15.08 -1.68 -25.36
C ALA A 427 15.16 -3.02 -24.64
N ALA A 428 14.00 -3.60 -24.32
CA ALA A 428 13.94 -4.97 -23.85
C ALA A 428 14.71 -5.79 -24.89
N LYS A 429 15.80 -6.46 -24.45
CA LYS A 429 16.73 -7.15 -25.36
C LYS A 429 15.93 -7.99 -26.35
N ALA A 430 15.80 -7.50 -27.58
CA ALA A 430 15.00 -8.15 -28.58
C ALA A 430 15.67 -9.48 -28.88
N SER A 431 15.04 -10.57 -28.46
CA SER A 431 15.35 -11.87 -29.03
C SER A 431 15.08 -11.76 -30.52
N SER A 432 16.04 -12.22 -31.33
CA SER A 432 15.90 -12.26 -32.79
C SER A 432 14.73 -13.18 -33.14
N SER A 433 13.53 -12.62 -33.33
CA SER A 433 12.36 -13.43 -33.66
C SER A 433 12.44 -13.87 -35.13
N SER A 434 12.26 -15.17 -35.36
CA SER A 434 12.24 -15.78 -36.68
C SER A 434 10.84 -15.75 -37.33
N ALA A 435 9.94 -14.90 -36.82
CA ALA A 435 8.55 -14.86 -37.29
C ALA A 435 8.46 -14.29 -38.72
N PRO A 436 7.70 -14.92 -39.63
CA PRO A 436 7.49 -14.38 -40.97
C PRO A 436 6.75 -13.03 -40.88
N VAL A 437 7.21 -12.06 -41.66
CA VAL A 437 6.62 -10.71 -41.77
C VAL A 437 6.05 -10.59 -43.18
N LEU A 438 4.85 -10.02 -43.31
CA LEU A 438 4.23 -9.74 -44.60
C LEU A 438 5.03 -8.63 -45.30
N LEU A 439 5.52 -8.90 -46.52
CA LEU A 439 6.24 -7.90 -47.32
C LEU A 439 5.24 -6.97 -47.99
N GLU A 440 5.23 -5.69 -47.60
CA GLU A 440 4.59 -4.64 -48.39
C GLU A 440 5.45 -4.30 -49.61
N LEU A 441 4.94 -4.63 -50.79
CA LEU A 441 5.52 -4.25 -52.06
C LEU A 441 4.82 -3.01 -52.63
N ASP A 442 5.55 -2.22 -53.42
CA ASP A 442 4.99 -1.15 -54.25
C ASP A 442 4.39 -1.68 -55.56
N GLU A 443 3.85 -0.78 -56.38
CA GLU A 443 3.25 -1.08 -57.69
C GLU A 443 4.26 -1.58 -58.75
N HIS A 444 5.55 -1.63 -58.41
CA HIS A 444 6.63 -2.17 -59.24
C HIS A 444 7.23 -3.46 -58.65
N GLY A 445 6.68 -3.96 -57.53
CA GLY A 445 7.13 -5.18 -56.87
C GLY A 445 8.35 -5.02 -55.97
N ALA A 446 8.78 -3.79 -55.66
CA ALA A 446 9.90 -3.52 -54.75
C ALA A 446 9.41 -3.31 -53.31
N ILE A 447 10.27 -3.58 -52.31
CA ILE A 447 9.91 -3.42 -50.90
C ILE A 447 9.67 -1.95 -50.58
N LYS A 448 8.45 -1.62 -50.15
CA LYS A 448 7.95 -0.25 -49.95
C LYS A 448 8.63 0.51 -48.81
N ASN A 449 9.08 -0.19 -47.76
CA ASN A 449 9.90 0.39 -46.68
C ASN A 449 11.05 -0.56 -46.30
N PRO A 450 12.18 -0.52 -47.02
CA PRO A 450 13.30 -1.43 -46.79
C PRO A 450 14.02 -1.18 -45.45
N VAL A 451 14.10 0.08 -45.00
CA VAL A 451 14.75 0.47 -43.74
C VAL A 451 13.94 -0.04 -42.55
N GLY A 452 12.64 0.27 -42.49
CA GLY A 452 11.77 -0.16 -41.40
C GLY A 452 11.64 -1.69 -41.30
N LEU A 453 11.68 -2.40 -42.44
CA LEU A 453 11.70 -3.86 -42.45
C LEU A 453 12.96 -4.43 -41.79
N LEU A 454 14.14 -3.88 -42.12
CA LEU A 454 15.41 -4.29 -41.52
C LEU A 454 15.49 -3.94 -40.02
N GLU A 455 15.04 -2.74 -39.65
CA GLU A 455 14.92 -2.30 -38.25
C GLU A 455 14.02 -3.24 -37.43
N SER A 456 12.87 -3.65 -37.97
CA SER A 456 11.96 -4.61 -37.31
C SER A 456 12.59 -5.98 -37.03
N ARG A 457 13.68 -6.32 -37.76
CA ARG A 457 14.47 -7.54 -37.61
C ARG A 457 15.80 -7.32 -36.87
N GLY A 458 16.03 -6.12 -36.32
CA GLY A 458 17.23 -5.74 -35.55
C GLY A 458 18.38 -5.15 -36.37
N TYR A 459 18.28 -5.14 -37.70
CA TYR A 459 19.30 -4.66 -38.63
C TYR A 459 19.18 -3.15 -38.89
N ALA A 460 19.07 -2.36 -37.82
CA ALA A 460 19.02 -0.90 -37.89
C ALA A 460 20.30 -0.29 -38.48
N LEU A 461 20.19 0.93 -39.02
CA LEU A 461 21.36 1.72 -39.40
C LEU A 461 22.27 1.91 -38.18
N GLY A 462 23.57 1.65 -38.35
CA GLY A 462 24.55 1.66 -37.27
C GLY A 462 24.68 0.35 -36.48
N SER A 463 23.86 -0.68 -36.72
CA SER A 463 24.05 -2.01 -36.11
C SER A 463 25.37 -2.64 -36.56
N ASN A 464 26.14 -3.18 -35.61
CA ASN A 464 27.29 -4.03 -35.92
C ASN A 464 26.78 -5.42 -36.34
N VAL A 465 27.24 -5.90 -37.48
CA VAL A 465 26.82 -7.15 -38.11
C VAL A 465 28.02 -8.03 -38.42
N ARG A 466 27.80 -9.34 -38.33
CA ARG A 466 28.78 -10.37 -38.64
C ARG A 466 28.22 -11.35 -39.66
N ARG A 467 28.92 -11.53 -40.77
CA ARG A 467 28.59 -12.54 -41.77
C ARG A 467 28.83 -13.93 -41.20
N ARG A 468 27.88 -14.85 -41.39
CA ARG A 468 27.92 -16.18 -40.77
C ARG A 468 28.95 -17.10 -41.41
N ALA A 469 29.17 -16.97 -42.73
CA ALA A 469 30.03 -17.85 -43.52
C ALA A 469 31.51 -17.76 -43.11
N ASP A 470 32.05 -16.54 -43.06
CA ASP A 470 33.48 -16.20 -42.93
C ASP A 470 33.80 -15.45 -41.62
N LYS A 471 32.78 -15.05 -40.85
CA LYS A 471 32.86 -14.22 -39.63
C LYS A 471 33.29 -12.77 -39.87
N THR A 472 33.30 -12.30 -41.12
CA THR A 472 33.57 -10.90 -41.48
C THR A 472 32.62 -9.97 -40.72
N THR A 473 33.17 -8.95 -40.06
CA THR A 473 32.43 -7.96 -39.27
C THR A 473 32.43 -6.58 -39.93
N GLY A 474 31.37 -5.83 -39.64
CA GLY A 474 31.21 -4.46 -40.09
C GLY A 474 29.97 -3.82 -39.49
N LYS A 475 29.63 -2.62 -39.95
CA LYS A 475 28.53 -1.80 -39.46
C LYS A 475 27.62 -1.41 -40.62
N ILE A 476 26.31 -1.59 -40.46
CA ILE A 476 25.33 -1.12 -41.47
C ILE A 476 25.42 0.41 -41.54
N GLN A 477 25.68 0.94 -42.73
CA GLN A 477 25.87 2.37 -42.96
C GLN A 477 24.70 3.01 -43.69
N ASP A 478 24.13 2.32 -44.68
CA ASP A 478 23.12 2.89 -45.59
C ASP A 478 22.27 1.76 -46.22
N VAL A 479 21.05 2.09 -46.67
CA VAL A 479 20.14 1.17 -47.37
C VAL A 479 19.48 1.91 -48.53
N LYS A 480 19.86 1.58 -49.77
CA LYS A 480 19.40 2.26 -50.99
C LYS A 480 19.19 1.26 -52.13
N GLY A 481 18.09 1.42 -52.86
CA GLY A 481 17.80 0.63 -54.06
C GLY A 481 17.76 -0.89 -53.85
N GLY A 482 17.23 -1.35 -52.71
CA GLY A 482 17.18 -2.78 -52.37
C GLY A 482 18.51 -3.39 -51.88
N LEU A 483 19.55 -2.57 -51.72
CA LEU A 483 20.87 -2.97 -51.23
C LEU A 483 21.17 -2.38 -49.86
N VAL A 484 21.84 -3.18 -49.02
CA VAL A 484 22.37 -2.82 -47.71
C VAL A 484 23.88 -2.61 -47.84
N TYR A 485 24.35 -1.45 -47.41
CA TYR A 485 25.76 -1.05 -47.46
C TYR A 485 26.36 -1.25 -46.07
N ILE A 486 27.35 -2.14 -45.98
CA ILE A 486 28.00 -2.51 -44.72
C ILE A 486 29.46 -2.05 -44.79
N GLN A 487 29.81 -1.08 -43.94
CA GLN A 487 31.20 -0.66 -43.74
C GLN A 487 31.91 -1.78 -42.96
N LEU A 488 32.80 -2.52 -43.60
CA LEU A 488 33.57 -3.59 -42.98
C LEU A 488 34.64 -3.00 -42.05
N ASP A 489 35.03 -3.77 -41.04
CA ASP A 489 36.10 -3.39 -40.11
C ASP A 489 37.48 -3.34 -40.80
N SER A 490 37.62 -3.88 -42.03
CA SER A 490 38.79 -3.72 -42.91
C SER A 490 38.91 -2.34 -43.54
N GLY A 491 37.85 -1.52 -43.50
CA GLY A 491 37.74 -0.25 -44.22
C GLY A 491 36.99 -0.33 -45.56
N ASP A 492 36.73 -1.53 -46.08
CA ASP A 492 35.97 -1.73 -47.33
C ASP A 492 34.45 -1.58 -47.13
N VAL A 493 33.71 -1.26 -48.18
CA VAL A 493 32.23 -1.23 -48.15
C VAL A 493 31.65 -2.41 -48.92
N ALA A 494 31.06 -3.36 -48.21
CA ALA A 494 30.30 -4.46 -48.79
C ALA A 494 28.91 -4.00 -49.20
N LYS A 495 28.42 -4.50 -50.35
CA LYS A 495 27.06 -4.27 -50.85
C LYS A 495 26.34 -5.61 -50.93
N GLU A 496 25.29 -5.79 -50.14
CA GLU A 496 24.51 -7.03 -50.09
C GLU A 496 23.03 -6.74 -50.38
N SER A 497 22.30 -7.69 -50.96
CA SER A 497 20.85 -7.55 -51.11
C SER A 497 20.14 -7.70 -49.77
N ILE A 498 19.00 -7.03 -49.62
CA ILE A 498 18.13 -7.15 -48.43
C ILE A 498 17.78 -8.62 -48.15
N ASP A 499 17.54 -9.42 -49.19
CA ASP A 499 17.21 -10.85 -49.06
C ASP A 499 18.29 -11.66 -48.31
N LYS A 500 19.58 -11.34 -48.50
CA LYS A 500 20.68 -12.01 -47.78
C LYS A 500 20.70 -11.66 -46.29
N ILE A 501 20.36 -10.42 -45.96
CA ILE A 501 20.27 -9.95 -44.57
C ILE A 501 19.06 -10.62 -43.89
N LEU A 502 17.90 -10.61 -44.55
CA LEU A 502 16.68 -11.27 -44.05
C LEU A 502 16.79 -12.81 -44.02
N GLY A 503 17.59 -13.38 -44.93
CA GLY A 503 17.95 -14.80 -44.99
C GLY A 503 18.96 -15.26 -43.93
N ASN A 504 19.32 -14.39 -42.97
CA ASN A 504 20.28 -14.66 -41.90
C ASN A 504 21.72 -14.96 -42.35
N GLU A 505 22.15 -14.59 -43.56
CA GLU A 505 23.59 -14.68 -43.93
C GLU A 505 24.46 -13.80 -43.03
N TRP A 506 23.87 -12.72 -42.50
CA TRP A 506 24.47 -11.85 -41.50
C TRP A 506 23.74 -12.01 -40.16
N ALA A 507 24.37 -11.54 -39.08
CA ALA A 507 23.82 -11.56 -37.74
C ALA A 507 24.28 -10.32 -36.96
N VAL A 508 23.35 -9.61 -36.32
CA VAL A 508 23.68 -8.47 -35.44
C VAL A 508 24.43 -8.98 -34.21
N PHE A 509 25.46 -8.24 -33.77
CA PHE A 509 26.20 -8.55 -32.54
C PHE A 509 26.59 -7.28 -31.79
N THR A 510 26.91 -7.42 -30.50
CA THR A 510 27.54 -6.35 -29.71
C THR A 510 29.04 -6.64 -29.60
N PRO A 511 29.93 -5.71 -29.99
CA PRO A 511 31.36 -5.82 -29.72
C PRO A 511 31.61 -6.00 -28.21
N LYS A 512 32.66 -6.75 -27.85
CA LYS A 512 33.10 -6.80 -26.45
C LYS A 512 33.77 -5.46 -26.11
N SER A 513 33.43 -4.88 -24.96
CA SER A 513 34.18 -3.77 -24.38
C SER A 513 35.64 -4.17 -24.16
N GLU A 514 36.56 -3.22 -24.29
CA GLU A 514 37.96 -3.42 -23.94
C GLU A 514 38.12 -3.61 -22.42
N ALA A 515 39.23 -4.22 -22.00
CA ALA A 515 39.46 -4.58 -20.62
C ALA A 515 39.84 -3.35 -19.78
N GLU A 516 38.98 -2.98 -18.83
CA GLU A 516 39.33 -2.01 -17.78
C GLU A 516 40.38 -2.63 -16.84
N VAL A 517 41.59 -2.07 -16.84
CA VAL A 517 42.67 -2.46 -15.93
C VAL A 517 42.76 -1.45 -14.80
N LEU A 518 42.57 -1.91 -13.56
CA LEU A 518 42.80 -1.10 -12.37
C LEU A 518 44.31 -1.10 -12.06
N GLU A 519 45.01 -0.05 -12.49
CA GLU A 519 46.48 0.01 -12.46
C GLU A 519 47.08 0.10 -11.04
N ASP A 520 46.36 0.67 -10.07
CA ASP A 520 46.76 0.69 -8.66
C ASP A 520 45.65 0.13 -7.78
N LEU A 521 45.91 -1.02 -7.16
CA LEU A 521 45.01 -1.68 -6.22
C LEU A 521 45.21 -1.19 -4.77
N SER A 522 46.27 -0.44 -4.47
CA SER A 522 46.59 0.03 -3.11
C SER A 522 45.61 1.10 -2.62
N ILE A 523 45.09 1.94 -3.51
CA ILE A 523 44.02 2.91 -3.18
C ILE A 523 42.70 2.22 -2.79
N TYR A 524 42.45 1.00 -3.30
CA TYR A 524 41.30 0.15 -2.95
C TYR A 524 41.61 -0.83 -1.80
N SER A 525 42.71 -0.62 -1.08
CA SER A 525 43.13 -1.50 0.00
C SER A 525 42.03 -1.71 1.06
N PRO A 526 41.90 -2.92 1.64
CA PRO A 526 41.10 -3.16 2.84
C PRO A 526 41.40 -2.17 4.00
N SER A 527 42.60 -1.60 4.05
CA SER A 527 42.97 -0.56 5.05
C SER A 527 42.33 0.82 4.81
N THR A 528 41.94 1.16 3.58
CA THR A 528 41.26 2.43 3.25
C THR A 528 39.73 2.29 3.26
N ASN A 529 39.20 1.06 3.28
CA ASN A 529 37.77 0.79 3.27
C ASN A 529 37.10 1.09 4.63
N VAL A 530 36.29 2.16 4.67
CA VAL A 530 35.59 2.65 5.88
C VAL A 530 34.72 1.57 6.54
N GLU A 531 33.99 0.75 5.76
CA GLU A 531 33.10 -0.27 6.33
C GLU A 531 33.88 -1.42 6.97
N LEU A 532 35.00 -1.83 6.39
CA LEU A 532 35.86 -2.84 7.00
C LEU A 532 36.54 -2.31 8.27
N GLN A 533 37.02 -1.07 8.27
CA GLN A 533 37.57 -0.45 9.49
C GLN A 533 36.51 -0.32 10.60
N ALA A 534 35.27 0.01 10.25
CA ALA A 534 34.16 0.06 11.22
C ALA A 534 33.84 -1.33 11.79
N PHE A 535 33.88 -2.38 10.96
CA PHE A 535 33.74 -3.77 11.40
C PHE A 535 34.87 -4.20 12.35
N MET A 536 36.13 -3.86 12.03
CA MET A 536 37.29 -4.18 12.88
C MET A 536 37.19 -3.48 14.25
N LEU A 537 36.80 -2.20 14.29
CA LEU A 537 36.57 -1.49 15.55
C LEU A 537 35.39 -2.10 16.33
N GLN A 538 34.33 -2.52 15.66
CA GLN A 538 33.21 -3.24 16.30
C GLN A 538 33.65 -4.58 16.92
N ALA A 539 34.57 -5.32 16.28
CA ALA A 539 35.15 -6.54 16.84
C ALA A 539 36.02 -6.25 18.09
N GLU A 540 36.81 -5.17 18.08
CA GLU A 540 37.60 -4.78 19.25
C GLU A 540 36.72 -4.27 20.40
N ILE A 541 35.62 -3.56 20.13
CA ILE A 541 34.61 -3.22 21.16
C ILE A 541 34.04 -4.50 21.79
N ALA A 542 33.78 -5.55 21.00
CA ALA A 542 33.31 -6.84 21.53
C ALA A 542 34.37 -7.51 22.45
N ARG A 543 35.65 -7.48 22.06
CA ARG A 543 36.76 -7.98 22.89
C ARG A 543 36.87 -7.22 24.22
N GLN A 544 36.81 -5.89 24.18
CA GLN A 544 36.86 -5.03 25.36
C GLN A 544 35.64 -5.26 26.27
N LEU A 545 34.45 -5.48 25.71
CA LEU A 545 33.24 -5.81 26.48
C LEU A 545 33.37 -7.13 27.22
N GLN A 546 33.87 -8.18 26.57
CA GLN A 546 34.08 -9.49 27.19
C GLN A 546 35.08 -9.37 28.33
N LYS A 547 36.26 -8.79 28.08
CA LYS A 547 37.29 -8.59 29.10
C LYS A 547 36.80 -7.75 30.29
N LEU A 548 36.09 -6.65 30.03
CA LEU A 548 35.56 -5.80 31.08
C LEU A 548 34.50 -6.54 31.92
N PHE A 549 33.70 -7.40 31.30
CA PHE A 549 32.75 -8.26 32.01
C PHE A 549 33.50 -9.25 32.90
N ASP A 550 34.48 -9.99 32.37
CA ASP A 550 35.20 -11.03 33.13
C ASP A 550 36.02 -10.46 34.29
N GLU A 551 36.60 -9.26 34.15
CA GLU A 551 37.50 -8.66 35.14
C GLU A 551 36.82 -7.71 36.13
N GLN A 552 35.72 -7.03 35.74
CA GLN A 552 35.11 -5.97 36.55
C GLN A 552 33.64 -6.21 36.91
N SER A 553 32.92 -7.10 36.21
CA SER A 553 31.53 -7.43 36.53
C SER A 553 31.43 -8.04 37.92
N SER A 554 30.51 -7.54 38.74
CA SER A 554 30.47 -7.90 40.17
C SER A 554 29.07 -7.73 40.75
N GLY A 555 28.71 -8.61 41.69
CA GLY A 555 27.46 -8.56 42.45
C GLY A 555 26.20 -8.99 41.68
N ILE A 556 26.33 -9.53 40.46
CA ILE A 556 25.20 -10.04 39.65
C ILE A 556 24.47 -11.19 40.37
N ASP A 557 25.21 -12.01 41.12
CA ASP A 557 24.72 -13.10 41.99
C ASP A 557 23.75 -12.61 43.08
N LYS A 558 23.77 -11.32 43.40
CA LYS A 558 22.94 -10.68 44.43
C LYS A 558 21.79 -9.86 43.85
N LEU A 559 21.46 -10.06 42.58
CA LEU A 559 20.39 -9.35 41.88
C LEU A 559 19.30 -10.32 41.43
N ALA A 560 18.06 -9.86 41.47
CA ALA A 560 16.90 -10.52 40.90
C ALA A 560 16.26 -9.61 39.85
N LEU A 561 15.76 -10.19 38.76
CA LEU A 561 14.99 -9.49 37.75
C LEU A 561 13.50 -9.80 37.95
N GLN A 562 12.75 -8.84 38.48
CA GLN A 562 11.30 -8.89 38.44
C GLN A 562 10.87 -8.65 36.98
N THR A 563 9.98 -9.50 36.45
CA THR A 563 9.51 -9.44 35.05
C THR A 563 8.08 -8.92 34.89
N LYS A 564 7.27 -8.99 35.96
CA LYS A 564 5.87 -8.55 36.06
C LYS A 564 5.62 -7.98 37.47
N PRO A 565 4.74 -6.97 37.67
CA PRO A 565 3.97 -6.25 36.65
C PRO A 565 4.83 -5.29 35.82
N GLN A 566 5.95 -4.84 36.36
CA GLN A 566 6.96 -4.04 35.67
C GLN A 566 8.32 -4.75 35.72
N LYS A 567 9.15 -4.50 34.70
CA LYS A 567 10.53 -4.99 34.65
C LYS A 567 11.40 -4.10 35.51
N GLN A 568 11.99 -4.66 36.55
CA GLN A 568 12.92 -3.94 37.43
C GLN A 568 13.98 -4.91 37.97
N LEU A 569 15.22 -4.42 38.00
CA LEU A 569 16.33 -5.10 38.65
C LEU A 569 16.33 -4.71 40.13
N GLN A 570 16.39 -5.68 41.04
CA GLN A 570 16.36 -5.45 42.49
C GLN A 570 17.41 -6.30 43.20
N ALA A 571 17.87 -5.86 44.36
CA ALA A 571 18.80 -6.65 45.18
C ALA A 571 18.08 -7.83 45.84
N SER A 572 18.63 -9.05 45.71
CA SER A 572 18.15 -10.25 46.43
C SER A 572 18.78 -10.40 47.81
N GLN A 573 19.89 -9.70 48.07
CA GLN A 573 20.65 -9.66 49.32
C GLN A 573 21.25 -8.28 49.54
N ASP A 574 21.73 -7.97 50.74
CA ASP A 574 22.47 -6.73 51.01
C ASP A 574 23.77 -6.62 50.20
N ILE A 575 23.93 -5.50 49.49
CA ILE A 575 25.09 -5.21 48.62
C ILE A 575 25.85 -3.98 49.15
N PRO A 576 27.13 -4.11 49.57
CA PRO A 576 27.93 -2.96 49.98
C PRO A 576 28.21 -1.98 48.83
N LYS A 577 28.49 -0.72 49.19
CA LYS A 577 28.89 0.34 48.26
C LYS A 577 30.05 -0.10 47.36
N GLY A 578 29.93 0.13 46.05
CA GLY A 578 30.95 -0.19 45.05
C GLY A 578 31.13 -1.68 44.74
N LYS A 579 30.30 -2.57 45.30
CA LYS A 579 30.36 -4.04 45.08
C LYS A 579 29.41 -4.56 43.99
N VAL A 580 28.66 -3.68 43.33
CA VAL A 580 27.99 -3.98 42.05
C VAL A 580 28.62 -3.14 40.95
N THR A 581 29.03 -3.82 39.88
CA THR A 581 29.42 -3.21 38.60
C THR A 581 28.75 -4.02 37.49
N LEU A 582 27.91 -3.36 36.70
CA LEU A 582 27.17 -3.98 35.59
C LEU A 582 27.81 -3.55 34.27
N VAL A 583 28.21 -4.53 33.46
CA VAL A 583 28.82 -4.33 32.14
C VAL A 583 27.81 -4.69 31.05
N PRO A 584 27.66 -3.89 29.98
CA PRO A 584 26.71 -4.12 28.89
C PRO A 584 27.16 -5.21 27.90
N LEU A 585 27.57 -6.39 28.38
CA LEU A 585 28.04 -7.48 27.51
C LEU A 585 26.92 -7.89 26.53
N THR A 586 27.10 -7.57 25.24
CA THR A 586 26.06 -7.73 24.22
C THR A 586 26.65 -8.09 22.86
N SER A 587 25.90 -8.87 22.08
CA SER A 587 26.19 -9.13 20.66
C SER A 587 25.70 -8.02 19.73
N LYS A 588 24.87 -7.07 20.22
CA LYS A 588 24.33 -5.97 19.41
C LYS A 588 25.13 -4.68 19.58
N ILE A 589 26.32 -4.70 18.99
CA ILE A 589 27.12 -3.50 18.73
C ILE A 589 26.67 -2.94 17.37
N LEU A 590 26.36 -1.64 17.32
CA LEU A 590 25.76 -0.96 16.18
C LEU A 590 26.59 0.29 15.86
N HIS A 591 26.77 0.62 14.59
CA HIS A 591 27.43 1.86 14.18
C HIS A 591 26.48 2.72 13.32
N LYS A 592 26.14 3.93 13.78
CA LYS A 592 25.20 4.86 13.11
C LYS A 592 25.50 6.31 13.44
N GLY A 593 25.03 7.25 12.61
CA GLY A 593 25.14 8.70 12.87
C GLY A 593 24.14 9.26 13.90
N SER A 594 23.23 8.45 14.44
CA SER A 594 22.22 8.89 15.42
C SER A 594 21.90 7.82 16.47
N SER A 595 21.65 8.28 17.70
CA SER A 595 21.35 7.43 18.86
C SER A 595 19.86 7.09 18.99
N GLN A 596 19.55 6.11 19.85
CA GLN A 596 18.19 5.81 20.34
C GLN A 596 18.17 5.81 21.86
N ALA A 597 17.02 6.08 22.47
CA ALA A 597 16.89 6.23 23.94
C ALA A 597 17.26 4.96 24.75
N SER A 598 17.33 3.79 24.12
CA SER A 598 17.72 2.52 24.72
C SER A 598 19.13 2.06 24.35
N TRP A 599 19.91 2.91 23.68
CA TRP A 599 21.29 2.63 23.25
C TRP A 599 22.29 3.41 24.07
N PHE A 600 23.44 2.79 24.31
CA PHE A 600 24.52 3.35 25.12
C PHE A 600 25.75 3.53 24.24
N GLU A 601 26.28 4.76 24.14
CA GLU A 601 27.43 5.05 23.28
C GLU A 601 28.72 4.48 23.88
N ALA A 602 29.46 3.70 23.10
CA ALA A 602 30.84 3.35 23.38
C ALA A 602 31.73 4.45 22.81
N THR A 603 32.51 5.14 23.66
CA THR A 603 33.43 6.18 23.19
C THR A 603 34.62 5.52 22.50
N THR A 604 34.99 6.01 21.32
CA THR A 604 36.10 5.50 20.50
C THR A 604 36.80 6.67 19.80
N ASP A 605 38.01 6.45 19.30
CA ASP A 605 38.77 7.44 18.49
C ASP A 605 38.38 7.40 17.00
N TRP A 606 37.14 7.04 16.67
CA TRP A 606 36.70 6.95 15.28
C TRP A 606 36.60 8.34 14.63
N THR A 607 37.33 8.52 13.52
CA THR A 607 37.44 9.81 12.80
C THR A 607 37.17 9.72 11.30
N MET A 608 36.95 8.53 10.74
CA MET A 608 36.81 8.34 9.29
C MET A 608 35.50 8.90 8.72
N ASP A 609 34.43 8.93 9.53
CA ASP A 609 33.16 9.58 9.19
C ASP A 609 32.36 9.95 10.46
N ALA A 610 31.12 10.42 10.28
CA ALA A 610 30.24 10.85 11.37
C ALA A 610 29.55 9.71 12.16
N ARG A 611 29.88 8.43 11.94
CA ARG A 611 29.24 7.32 12.68
C ARG A 611 29.77 7.21 14.12
N LYS A 612 28.89 6.83 15.03
CA LYS A 612 29.18 6.53 16.44
C LYS A 612 28.81 5.07 16.73
N PHE A 613 29.46 4.49 17.73
CA PHE A 613 29.30 3.10 18.12
C PHE A 613 28.40 2.98 19.36
N TYR A 614 27.39 2.11 19.27
CA TYR A 614 26.29 2.00 20.22
C TYR A 614 26.08 0.55 20.67
N LEU A 615 25.82 0.37 21.95
CA LEU A 615 25.51 -0.90 22.60
C LEU A 615 24.00 -0.99 22.84
N SER A 616 23.39 -2.07 22.37
CA SER A 616 21.95 -2.33 22.47
C SER A 616 21.66 -3.69 23.12
N SER A 617 20.48 -3.86 23.69
CA SER A 617 20.15 -5.09 24.44
C SER A 617 20.04 -6.32 23.54
N SER A 618 20.86 -7.34 23.82
CA SER A 618 20.74 -8.70 23.28
C SER A 618 19.93 -9.65 24.19
N CYS A 619 19.22 -9.13 25.20
CA CYS A 619 18.58 -9.97 26.22
C CYS A 619 17.49 -10.88 25.64
N VAL A 620 17.47 -12.14 26.10
CA VAL A 620 16.46 -13.17 25.83
C VAL A 620 15.93 -13.64 27.18
N LEU A 621 14.66 -13.34 27.48
CA LEU A 621 14.02 -13.79 28.73
C LEU A 621 13.73 -15.29 28.66
N PRO A 622 13.71 -16.01 29.80
CA PRO A 622 13.18 -17.36 29.89
C PRO A 622 11.75 -17.46 29.34
N LYS A 623 11.46 -18.58 28.67
CA LYS A 623 10.13 -19.01 28.24
C LYS A 623 9.91 -20.44 28.75
N GLU A 624 8.68 -20.78 29.09
CA GLU A 624 8.37 -22.05 29.76
C GLU A 624 8.27 -23.24 28.77
N ASP A 625 8.19 -23.00 27.46
CA ASP A 625 7.85 -24.00 26.43
C ASP A 625 8.89 -24.18 25.29
N ASP A 626 10.15 -23.71 25.42
CA ASP A 626 11.13 -23.79 24.31
C ASP A 626 12.58 -24.06 24.77
N ASP A 627 12.89 -25.34 24.99
CA ASP A 627 14.23 -25.86 25.35
C ASP A 627 15.35 -25.50 24.35
N LYS A 628 15.00 -25.06 23.13
CA LYS A 628 15.99 -24.71 22.09
C LYS A 628 16.55 -23.30 22.27
N ILE A 629 15.87 -22.43 23.02
CA ILE A 629 16.28 -21.03 23.22
C ILE A 629 16.86 -20.85 24.62
N LYS A 630 18.20 -20.90 24.73
CA LYS A 630 18.89 -20.57 25.99
C LYS A 630 18.64 -19.10 26.37
N PRO A 631 18.17 -18.80 27.60
CA PRO A 631 18.01 -17.43 28.06
C PRO A 631 19.35 -16.70 28.14
N LEU A 632 19.32 -15.39 27.88
CA LEU A 632 20.46 -14.49 28.00
C LEU A 632 20.01 -13.23 28.74
N ILE A 633 20.36 -13.10 30.02
CA ILE A 633 20.05 -11.92 30.82
C ILE A 633 21.31 -11.09 31.00
N VAL A 634 21.26 -9.82 30.59
CA VAL A 634 22.33 -8.85 30.78
C VAL A 634 21.78 -7.74 31.69
N PRO A 635 22.03 -7.78 33.02
CA PRO A 635 21.37 -6.91 34.00
C PRO A 635 21.50 -5.41 33.73
N PHE A 636 22.59 -4.98 33.08
CA PHE A 636 22.82 -3.60 32.67
C PHE A 636 21.62 -2.96 31.95
N PHE A 637 20.95 -3.70 31.05
CA PHE A 637 19.82 -3.17 30.28
C PHE A 637 18.48 -3.16 31.03
N PHE A 638 18.48 -3.47 32.34
CA PHE A 638 17.32 -3.45 33.23
C PHE A 638 17.49 -2.50 34.43
N VAL A 639 18.52 -1.65 34.42
CA VAL A 639 18.64 -0.53 35.37
C VAL A 639 17.62 0.54 34.98
N ASN A 640 16.74 0.88 35.93
CA ASN A 640 15.74 1.93 35.73
C ASN A 640 16.32 3.30 36.14
N TYR A 641 15.67 4.38 35.68
CA TYR A 641 16.06 5.74 36.00
C TYR A 641 15.07 6.40 36.95
N THR A 642 15.57 7.26 37.84
CA THR A 642 14.78 8.09 38.76
C THR A 642 15.17 9.57 38.62
N GLU A 643 14.21 10.46 38.86
CA GLU A 643 14.45 11.91 38.96
C GLU A 643 14.94 12.34 40.36
N ASP A 644 14.96 11.42 41.33
CA ASP A 644 15.43 11.65 42.70
C ASP A 644 16.87 11.15 42.88
N GLU A 645 17.78 12.04 43.27
CA GLU A 645 19.20 11.69 43.47
C GLU A 645 19.40 10.85 44.75
N ASP A 646 18.55 11.02 45.76
CA ASP A 646 18.60 10.26 47.02
C ASP A 646 18.05 8.83 46.86
N GLU A 647 17.21 8.56 45.85
CA GLU A 647 16.82 7.21 45.46
C GLU A 647 17.93 6.47 44.69
N ALA A 648 18.66 7.17 43.82
CA ALA A 648 19.66 6.56 42.93
C ALA A 648 20.78 5.82 43.69
N ASN A 649 21.01 4.55 43.34
CA ASN A 649 21.98 3.67 44.01
C ASN A 649 23.10 3.16 43.08
N VAL A 650 22.99 3.40 41.77
CA VAL A 650 24.05 3.22 40.78
C VAL A 650 24.28 4.49 39.96
N LYS A 651 25.47 4.63 39.39
CA LYS A 651 25.81 5.71 38.44
C LYS A 651 26.37 5.12 37.14
N LEU A 652 25.93 5.66 36.01
CA LEU A 652 26.51 5.38 34.69
C LEU A 652 27.84 6.13 34.55
N GLN A 653 28.91 5.41 34.18
CA GLN A 653 30.24 6.00 33.97
C GLN A 653 31.00 5.27 32.86
N PRO A 654 31.86 5.95 32.09
CA PRO A 654 32.75 5.31 31.13
C PRO A 654 33.88 4.55 31.85
N MET A 655 34.23 3.37 31.35
CA MET A 655 35.30 2.52 31.87
C MET A 655 36.06 1.84 30.72
N GLN A 656 37.38 1.68 30.87
CA GLN A 656 38.26 0.96 29.94
C GLN A 656 38.60 -0.40 30.55
N ALA A 657 38.71 -1.46 29.75
CA ALA A 657 39.23 -2.74 30.25
C ALA A 657 40.76 -2.72 30.39
N GLU A 658 41.44 -1.92 29.57
CA GLU A 658 42.90 -1.80 29.53
C GLU A 658 43.29 -0.32 29.53
N LYS A 659 44.30 0.09 30.33
CA LYS A 659 44.76 1.49 30.40
C LYS A 659 45.27 2.05 29.06
N SER A 660 45.66 1.16 28.15
CA SER A 660 46.12 1.48 26.79
C SER A 660 45.00 1.53 25.75
N SER A 661 43.77 1.11 26.10
CA SER A 661 42.64 1.10 25.16
C SER A 661 41.96 2.46 25.09
N SER A 662 41.78 3.00 23.89
CA SER A 662 40.99 4.23 23.71
C SER A 662 39.49 4.01 23.84
N ILE A 663 39.02 2.77 23.78
CA ILE A 663 37.60 2.42 23.86
C ILE A 663 37.11 2.53 25.30
N LYS A 664 36.09 3.36 25.52
CA LYS A 664 35.42 3.52 26.83
C LYS A 664 34.00 3.00 26.76
N ILE A 665 33.72 1.98 27.57
CA ILE A 665 32.44 1.31 27.66
C ILE A 665 31.63 1.93 28.81
N PRO A 666 30.35 2.27 28.61
CA PRO A 666 29.48 2.74 29.68
C PRO A 666 29.11 1.58 30.62
N VAL A 667 29.38 1.72 31.91
CA VAL A 667 29.06 0.73 32.97
C VAL A 667 28.26 1.39 34.10
N PHE A 668 27.38 0.63 34.76
CA PHE A 668 26.75 1.08 36.00
C PHE A 668 27.55 0.58 37.20
N LYS A 669 27.88 1.46 38.16
CA LYS A 669 28.57 1.07 39.41
C LYS A 669 27.81 1.59 40.63
N SER A 670 27.72 0.79 41.69
CA SER A 670 26.97 1.18 42.90
C SER A 670 27.66 2.29 43.71
N THR A 671 26.89 3.34 44.02
CA THR A 671 27.36 4.56 44.68
C THR A 671 27.11 4.58 46.19
N LYS A 672 26.15 3.78 46.66
CA LYS A 672 25.80 3.56 48.08
C LYS A 672 25.55 2.06 48.34
N LYS A 673 25.25 1.69 49.60
CA LYS A 673 24.78 0.34 49.95
C LYS A 673 23.39 0.16 49.32
N ILE A 674 23.12 -1.01 48.76
CA ILE A 674 21.80 -1.43 48.28
C ILE A 674 21.26 -2.47 49.27
N ALA A 675 20.10 -2.24 49.86
CA ALA A 675 19.47 -3.17 50.79
C ALA A 675 18.72 -4.29 50.05
N ALA A 676 18.58 -5.47 50.67
CA ALA A 676 17.75 -6.54 50.12
C ALA A 676 16.31 -6.04 49.83
N GLY A 677 15.83 -6.26 48.61
CA GLY A 677 14.53 -5.78 48.11
C GLY A 677 14.55 -4.40 47.44
N GLU A 678 15.64 -3.63 47.55
CA GLU A 678 15.77 -2.30 46.93
C GLU A 678 15.96 -2.41 45.40
N VAL A 679 15.32 -1.51 44.64
CA VAL A 679 15.40 -1.45 43.17
C VAL A 679 16.69 -0.76 42.73
N VAL A 680 17.38 -1.30 41.72
CA VAL A 680 18.60 -0.70 41.15
C VAL A 680 18.23 0.47 40.25
N LEU A 681 18.58 1.68 40.69
CA LEU A 681 18.18 2.95 40.08
C LEU A 681 19.38 3.85 39.78
N CYS A 682 19.41 4.43 38.59
CA CYS A 682 20.34 5.50 38.20
C CYS A 682 19.63 6.86 38.22
N TYR A 683 20.28 7.88 38.76
CA TYR A 683 19.79 9.25 38.64
C TYR A 683 19.77 9.69 37.17
N LYS A 684 18.69 10.37 36.77
CA LYS A 684 18.62 11.14 35.53
C LYS A 684 17.81 12.41 35.79
N ALA A 685 18.48 13.56 35.66
CA ALA A 685 17.83 14.86 35.78
C ALA A 685 16.63 14.98 34.82
N LYS A 686 15.58 15.63 35.31
CA LYS A 686 14.36 15.93 34.54
C LYS A 686 14.69 16.86 33.36
N ASP A 687 14.36 16.44 32.15
CA ASP A 687 14.42 17.34 30.99
C ASP A 687 13.47 18.52 31.23
N LEU A 688 14.03 19.73 31.36
CA LEU A 688 13.29 20.99 31.48
C LEU A 688 12.56 21.27 30.16
N LYS A 689 11.39 20.65 30.00
CA LYS A 689 10.41 21.05 28.99
C LYS A 689 10.06 22.52 29.25
N ALA A 690 10.32 23.38 28.28
CA ALA A 690 9.82 24.74 28.30
C ALA A 690 8.29 24.69 28.56
N PRO A 691 7.76 25.48 29.50
CA PRO A 691 6.34 25.48 29.79
C PRO A 691 5.56 25.87 28.51
N PRO A 692 4.41 25.23 28.24
CA PRO A 692 3.62 25.57 27.06
C PRO A 692 3.21 27.04 27.11
N LEU A 693 3.34 27.72 25.97
CA LEU A 693 2.85 29.08 25.80
C LEU A 693 1.33 29.13 26.09
N HIS A 694 0.97 29.72 27.21
CA HIS A 694 -0.43 30.03 27.53
C HIS A 694 -0.93 31.14 26.61
N LEU A 695 -1.51 30.74 25.48
CA LEU A 695 -2.37 31.60 24.66
C LEU A 695 -3.81 31.09 24.79
N SER A 696 -4.59 31.79 25.61
CA SER A 696 -6.04 31.63 25.68
C SER A 696 -6.68 32.97 25.97
N PRO A 697 -7.35 33.59 24.98
CA PRO A 697 -8.37 34.59 25.26
C PRO A 697 -9.52 33.93 26.01
N SER A 698 -9.95 34.54 27.11
CA SER A 698 -11.03 34.05 27.96
C SER A 698 -12.38 33.98 27.24
N ALA A 699 -13.11 32.88 27.40
CA ALA A 699 -14.51 32.76 27.01
C ALA A 699 -15.37 32.26 28.20
N ALA A 700 -16.11 33.21 28.80
CA ALA A 700 -17.33 33.04 29.61
C ALA A 700 -17.38 31.98 30.74
N LYS A 701 -17.32 32.47 31.99
CA LYS A 701 -17.90 31.78 33.17
C LYS A 701 -19.40 31.49 32.96
N ARG A 702 -19.87 30.33 33.41
CA ARG A 702 -21.26 30.14 33.86
C ARG A 702 -21.30 29.95 35.38
N SER A 703 -22.02 30.81 36.09
CA SER A 703 -22.74 30.48 37.34
C SER A 703 -23.93 29.56 36.99
N SER A 704 -24.68 28.84 37.85
CA SER A 704 -24.97 28.85 39.31
C SER A 704 -25.83 27.59 39.63
N SER A 705 -26.15 27.12 40.85
CA SER A 705 -25.71 27.37 42.25
C SER A 705 -26.44 26.40 43.21
N GLY A 706 -25.81 25.98 44.33
CA GLY A 706 -26.42 25.09 45.36
C GLY A 706 -26.24 23.60 45.02
N GLY A 707 -26.02 22.66 45.94
CA GLY A 707 -26.23 22.47 47.38
C GLY A 707 -26.25 20.92 47.56
N VAL A 708 -26.01 20.26 48.70
CA VAL A 708 -25.95 20.63 50.12
C VAL A 708 -24.86 19.73 50.76
N ALA A 709 -24.14 20.24 51.76
CA ALA A 709 -23.24 19.42 52.57
C ALA A 709 -24.00 18.72 53.72
N VAL A 710 -23.77 17.42 53.91
CA VAL A 710 -24.11 16.71 55.17
C VAL A 710 -22.86 16.04 55.70
N ALA A 711 -22.37 16.54 56.83
CA ALA A 711 -21.22 15.96 57.52
C ALA A 711 -21.68 15.02 58.65
N ALA A 712 -21.14 13.80 58.71
CA ALA A 712 -21.35 12.89 59.83
C ALA A 712 -20.08 12.10 60.19
N LYS A 713 -19.38 12.62 61.20
CA LYS A 713 -18.34 12.01 62.06
C LYS A 713 -18.26 10.47 62.08
N LYS A 714 -17.03 9.95 62.07
CA LYS A 714 -16.61 8.92 63.04
C LYS A 714 -15.33 9.32 63.77
N LYS A 715 -15.49 9.67 65.06
CA LYS A 715 -14.52 9.33 66.11
C LYS A 715 -14.60 7.79 66.33
N ALA A 716 -13.68 7.10 66.99
CA ALA A 716 -12.77 7.54 68.05
C ALA A 716 -11.56 6.59 68.21
N LYS A 717 -10.55 7.08 68.94
CA LYS A 717 -9.74 6.39 69.99
C LYS A 717 -9.36 4.91 69.74
N LYS A 718 -8.09 4.55 69.90
CA LYS A 718 -7.31 4.85 71.12
C LYS A 718 -5.82 4.97 70.82
#